data_AF-A0A417JWV3-F1
#
_entry.id   AF-A0A417JWV3-F1
#
_cell.length_a   1.000
_cell.length_b   1.000
_cell.length_c   1.000
_cell.angle_alpha   90.00
_cell.angle_beta   90.00
_cell.angle_gamma   90.00
#
_symmetry.space_group_name_H-M   'P 1'
#
loop_
_entity.id
_entity.type
_entity.pdbx_description
1 polymer ?
#
loop_
_entity_poly.entity_id
_entity_poly.type
_entity_poly.pdbx_seq_one_letter_code
_entity_poly.pdbx_strand_id
1 'polypeptide(L)'
;MKQWKQRIACLLAVVMTVTGFFPWNSPVSVHAEESVIKSSADGFEYRYQSDTHEYLCTSDKTQVYDDYKDAIKGLADISRKILVERKVEPFIVKIPVEIKADQKVADIENASNPFNDAVQKETYKETGNPDEGQGLAQFLYARGNLMNDKLDKITYDESSKSYKGVFYYHTLSHKYSERYSQTITKLKEIMDSLNLDGKSDYEKCIAIRKWIAKNVKYDDEFFKNAESCPRKNAHDMTGAVLDGYAVCDGYAYLFHYMANAAGLLTLVEHGVLKGSGNHAWNLVQIDGTFYYTDCTGGISLDKNGEPTAEFLYGQDYMFNLDVTPKNNDIENTYSNISKDDWLKDHSVCKGKHNLVENGGRYPTCEAMGTTEYHCTNTGCNYIERIYTDPPKGHNYDYTNGEIIQSQDCTHPEITRYRCTRCKDPKDVETKPSLGGHKWKAGDITKEPTCTVNGEQQYTCTVCNQSKTEPVKATGHDWQINKILSAATCTSNGIARYICKTCGYGENHTITATGHKPEIRNKKEATCSSTGYTGDTYCSVCNKKLSSGETIAKKEHTWVKQDNIPATCEKGEMEVEKCSVCGETKETEISDPLGHDYGEWVVIKKPTCTKYGLNKRYCKRCNDFEVDTPEPTGHQHTKIIDQKPATCEEKGYTGDVYCEDCRVIIQDGKEIAATGHDWDDGKITKEPTQTATGIKTYTCKTCKKTKEETIPMLKGHHWDQGTITKQPTCTEQGEKTYKCTDEDCNETYTESIPATGHKNTKVLNQKNATCESEGYTGDTYCDDCKQIIKAGKTISPTGHTWNDGMVKKAATCESEGIEVYICKTCKKTKEETIAPTGHTKTEIRDKKVATCKEEGYTGDTYCVTCGKKLAVGKMIAKTDHDWTITEIPATCEQDGVRTYTCDICHTTKSEPIKAIGHSYGAWTTTKEATVSSKAEHKRICSTCGKEEITTYGEKLRPTISTNATSLKLKKKQTTKKFTVTGLAKGDYITSWTSSNKKIVTVTGNQNGTCKIKAGSKTGKATITIKLASGLTKQIKVSVQKKAVTCSKIKNVPKTIKLKKKQTYQLKPMIEPITCTDKAKYKSSNKKTAKVTKSGKITAVKKGKTKVTVVVDKKKFVCTVNIR
;
A
#
# COMPACT_ATOMS: atom_id res chain seq x y z
N MET A 1 -46.29 -15.25 -6.77
CA MET A 1 -47.00 -14.77 -5.56
C MET A 1 -46.90 -13.25 -5.35
N LYS A 2 -45.73 -12.59 -5.51
CA LYS A 2 -45.57 -11.12 -5.36
C LYS A 2 -46.46 -10.28 -6.30
N GLN A 3 -46.49 -10.59 -7.60
CA GLN A 3 -47.36 -9.90 -8.58
C GLN A 3 -48.86 -10.09 -8.31
N TRP A 4 -49.26 -11.18 -7.65
CA TRP A 4 -50.65 -11.48 -7.36
C TRP A 4 -51.17 -10.64 -6.18
N LYS A 5 -50.32 -10.42 -5.15
CA LYS A 5 -50.63 -9.53 -4.02
C LYS A 5 -50.68 -8.05 -4.42
N GLN A 6 -49.80 -7.60 -5.33
CA GLN A 6 -49.83 -6.24 -5.89
C GLN A 6 -51.12 -5.95 -6.68
N ARG A 7 -51.60 -6.93 -7.45
CA ARG A 7 -52.86 -6.81 -8.21
C ARG A 7 -54.08 -6.75 -7.30
N ILE A 8 -54.09 -7.51 -6.20
CA ILE A 8 -55.19 -7.48 -5.20
C ILE A 8 -55.21 -6.16 -4.43
N ALA A 9 -54.04 -5.61 -4.07
CA ALA A 9 -53.94 -4.31 -3.38
C ALA A 9 -54.38 -3.14 -4.27
N CYS A 10 -54.02 -3.15 -5.57
CA CYS A 10 -54.51 -2.17 -6.53
C CYS A 10 -56.03 -2.30 -6.75
N LEU A 11 -56.56 -3.52 -6.80
CA LEU A 11 -58.00 -3.77 -6.94
C LEU A 11 -58.77 -3.25 -5.72
N LEU A 12 -58.25 -3.44 -4.50
CA LEU A 12 -58.86 -2.94 -3.26
C LEU A 12 -58.82 -1.41 -3.17
N ALA A 13 -57.74 -0.77 -3.61
CA ALA A 13 -57.64 0.69 -3.66
C ALA A 13 -58.61 1.32 -4.70
N VAL A 14 -58.81 0.65 -5.84
CA VAL A 14 -59.82 1.05 -6.84
C VAL A 14 -61.24 0.83 -6.30
N VAL A 15 -61.50 -0.26 -5.59
CA VAL A 15 -62.83 -0.51 -4.98
C VAL A 15 -63.15 0.56 -3.92
N MET A 16 -62.20 0.96 -3.07
CA MET A 16 -62.44 1.97 -2.04
C MET A 16 -62.59 3.40 -2.58
N THR A 17 -62.03 3.71 -3.75
CA THR A 17 -62.24 5.00 -4.43
C THR A 17 -63.59 5.05 -5.17
N VAL A 18 -64.09 3.90 -5.64
CA VAL A 18 -65.41 3.79 -6.30
C VAL A 18 -66.57 3.71 -5.29
N THR A 19 -66.35 3.22 -4.07
CA THR A 19 -67.39 3.14 -3.03
C THR A 19 -67.55 4.40 -2.16
N GLY A 20 -66.86 5.50 -2.48
CA GLY A 20 -67.12 6.83 -1.91
C GLY A 20 -66.69 7.03 -0.45
N PHE A 21 -65.78 6.21 0.08
CA PHE A 21 -65.37 6.28 1.49
C PHE A 21 -64.34 7.38 1.82
N PHE A 22 -63.78 8.08 0.81
CA PHE A 22 -62.90 9.24 1.00
C PHE A 22 -63.15 10.32 -0.05
N PRO A 23 -63.03 11.63 0.29
CA PRO A 23 -63.20 12.72 -0.67
C PRO A 23 -62.12 12.67 -1.77
N TRP A 24 -62.53 13.00 -3.00
CA TRP A 24 -61.70 13.08 -4.20
C TRP A 24 -60.58 14.13 -4.04
N ASN A 25 -59.42 13.73 -3.52
CA ASN A 25 -58.06 14.23 -3.80
C ASN A 25 -56.97 13.77 -2.80
N SER A 26 -57.22 12.81 -1.91
CA SER A 26 -56.16 12.30 -1.03
C SER A 26 -55.30 11.23 -1.72
N PRO A 27 -53.96 11.37 -1.82
CA PRO A 27 -53.09 10.29 -2.28
C PRO A 27 -53.10 9.16 -1.25
N VAL A 28 -53.60 7.99 -1.64
CA VAL A 28 -53.55 6.76 -0.83
C VAL A 28 -52.26 6.01 -1.16
N SER A 29 -51.25 6.08 -0.28
CA SER A 29 -50.04 5.26 -0.38
C SER A 29 -50.18 3.99 0.47
N VAL A 30 -50.25 2.83 -0.17
CA VAL A 30 -50.24 1.52 0.52
C VAL A 30 -48.80 1.13 0.81
N HIS A 31 -48.35 1.26 2.06
CA HIS A 31 -47.07 0.72 2.51
C HIS A 31 -47.24 -0.77 2.84
N ALA A 32 -46.55 -1.64 2.10
CA ALA A 32 -46.34 -3.02 2.52
C ALA A 32 -45.32 -3.01 3.67
N GLU A 33 -45.50 -3.86 4.70
CA GLU A 33 -44.49 -4.10 5.74
C GLU A 33 -43.09 -4.23 5.10
N GLU A 34 -42.18 -3.33 5.47
CA GLU A 34 -40.85 -3.26 4.91
C GLU A 34 -40.09 -4.54 5.22
N SER A 35 -39.85 -5.35 4.18
CA SER A 35 -38.97 -6.50 4.28
C SER A 35 -37.57 -6.02 4.64
N VAL A 36 -37.09 -6.32 5.84
CA VAL A 36 -35.70 -6.14 6.26
C VAL A 36 -34.77 -6.72 5.19
N ILE A 37 -33.96 -5.86 4.56
CA ILE A 37 -33.00 -6.27 3.54
C ILE A 37 -31.69 -6.62 4.26
N LYS A 38 -31.28 -7.88 4.22
CA LYS A 38 -30.00 -8.29 4.80
C LYS A 38 -28.83 -7.81 3.94
N SER A 39 -27.78 -7.33 4.59
CA SER A 39 -26.52 -6.97 3.94
C SER A 39 -25.64 -8.20 3.71
N SER A 40 -24.74 -8.09 2.73
CA SER A 40 -23.59 -8.96 2.53
C SER A 40 -22.60 -8.95 3.70
N ALA A 41 -22.61 -7.91 4.55
CA ALA A 41 -21.93 -7.91 5.83
C ALA A 41 -22.73 -8.72 6.86
N ASP A 42 -22.11 -9.79 7.39
CA ASP A 42 -22.77 -10.72 8.32
C ASP A 42 -23.33 -9.99 9.55
N GLY A 43 -24.64 -10.12 9.78
CA GLY A 43 -25.32 -9.49 10.91
C GLY A 43 -25.80 -8.05 10.67
N PHE A 44 -25.56 -7.48 9.49
CA PHE A 44 -26.03 -6.15 9.10
C PHE A 44 -27.30 -6.22 8.26
N GLU A 45 -28.09 -5.17 8.34
CA GLU A 45 -29.33 -5.02 7.57
C GLU A 45 -29.58 -3.55 7.20
N TYR A 46 -30.25 -3.36 6.07
CA TYR A 46 -30.72 -2.07 5.61
C TYR A 46 -32.13 -1.82 6.12
N ARG A 47 -32.32 -0.67 6.77
CA ARG A 47 -33.59 -0.14 7.24
C ARG A 47 -33.87 1.14 6.45
N TYR A 48 -35.02 1.23 5.82
CA TYR A 48 -35.40 2.45 5.11
C TYR A 48 -35.81 3.52 6.14
N GLN A 49 -35.29 4.72 5.99
CA GLN A 49 -35.62 5.86 6.83
C GLN A 49 -36.58 6.77 6.05
N SER A 50 -37.85 6.81 6.47
CA SER A 50 -38.90 7.61 5.86
C SER A 50 -38.58 9.10 5.83
N ASP A 51 -37.87 9.58 6.85
CA ASP A 51 -37.66 11.01 7.08
C ASP A 51 -36.58 11.57 6.14
N THR A 52 -35.56 10.75 5.84
CA THR A 52 -34.44 11.12 4.96
C THR A 52 -34.56 10.53 3.55
N HIS A 53 -35.49 9.59 3.33
CA HIS A 53 -35.64 8.79 2.11
C HIS A 53 -34.38 7.98 1.75
N GLU A 54 -33.64 7.53 2.76
CA GLU A 54 -32.36 6.82 2.61
C GLU A 54 -32.36 5.47 3.34
N TYR A 55 -31.48 4.57 2.93
CA TYR A 55 -31.27 3.31 3.64
C TYR A 55 -30.15 3.46 4.69
N LEU A 56 -30.45 3.09 5.94
CA LEU A 56 -29.49 2.92 7.02
C LEU A 56 -29.06 1.45 7.10
N CYS A 57 -27.78 1.19 6.83
CA CYS A 57 -27.14 -0.10 7.10
C CYS A 57 -26.57 -0.12 8.53
N THR A 58 -27.12 -0.99 9.38
CA THR A 58 -26.69 -1.13 10.78
C THR A 58 -26.79 -2.58 11.26
N SER A 59 -26.22 -2.86 12.42
CA SER A 59 -26.31 -4.14 13.12
C SER A 59 -26.90 -3.92 14.52
N ASP A 60 -27.70 -4.87 15.01
CA ASP A 60 -28.16 -4.90 16.41
C ASP A 60 -27.08 -5.41 17.38
N LYS A 61 -25.97 -5.94 16.84
CA LYS A 61 -24.81 -6.39 17.60
C LYS A 61 -23.65 -5.42 17.47
N THR A 62 -23.08 -5.05 18.62
CA THR A 62 -21.83 -4.30 18.73
C THR A 62 -20.65 -5.14 18.26
N GLN A 63 -19.82 -4.56 17.39
CA GLN A 63 -18.56 -5.16 16.97
C GLN A 63 -17.51 -4.89 18.05
N VAL A 64 -17.09 -5.94 18.75
CA VAL A 64 -16.12 -5.85 19.84
C VAL A 64 -14.75 -6.27 19.32
N TYR A 65 -13.76 -5.40 19.47
CA TYR A 65 -12.38 -5.64 19.06
C TYR A 65 -11.46 -5.59 20.28
N ASP A 66 -10.49 -6.50 20.33
CA ASP A 66 -9.56 -6.60 21.46
C ASP A 66 -8.49 -5.50 21.43
N ASP A 67 -8.22 -4.92 20.27
CA ASP A 67 -7.38 -3.74 20.11
C ASP A 67 -7.77 -2.86 18.90
N TYR A 68 -7.12 -1.70 18.77
CA TYR A 68 -7.42 -0.74 17.71
C TYR A 68 -6.97 -1.21 16.29
N LYS A 69 -5.96 -2.07 16.16
CA LYS A 69 -5.49 -2.58 14.86
C LYS A 69 -6.47 -3.60 14.29
N ASP A 70 -7.03 -4.43 15.15
CA ASP A 70 -8.10 -5.36 14.79
C ASP A 70 -9.39 -4.61 14.44
N ALA A 71 -9.69 -3.53 15.16
CA ALA A 71 -10.78 -2.64 14.81
C ALA A 71 -10.62 -2.02 13.42
N ILE A 72 -9.42 -1.57 13.03
CA ILE A 72 -9.16 -1.03 11.69
C ILE A 72 -9.52 -2.05 10.60
N LYS A 73 -9.02 -3.28 10.72
CA LYS A 73 -9.28 -4.34 9.72
C LYS A 73 -10.75 -4.75 9.69
N GLY A 74 -11.35 -4.95 10.87
CA GLY A 74 -12.73 -5.40 10.99
C GLY A 74 -13.73 -4.38 10.42
N LEU A 75 -13.57 -3.09 10.78
CA LEU A 75 -14.41 -2.02 10.25
C LEU A 75 -14.20 -1.82 8.74
N ALA A 76 -12.96 -1.95 8.26
CA ALA A 76 -12.66 -1.86 6.84
C ALA A 76 -13.29 -3.01 6.03
N ASP A 77 -13.25 -4.24 6.53
CA ASP A 77 -13.84 -5.41 5.88
C ASP A 77 -15.37 -5.33 5.82
N ILE A 78 -16.02 -4.87 6.88
CA ILE A 78 -17.47 -4.61 6.90
C ILE A 78 -17.81 -3.53 5.87
N SER A 79 -17.07 -2.41 5.89
CA SER A 79 -17.30 -1.30 4.98
C SER A 79 -17.10 -1.69 3.52
N ARG A 80 -16.07 -2.49 3.21
CA ARG A 80 -15.81 -2.98 1.86
C ARG A 80 -16.99 -3.82 1.33
N LYS A 81 -17.54 -4.73 2.13
CA LYS A 81 -18.70 -5.55 1.74
C LYS A 81 -19.92 -4.69 1.41
N ILE A 82 -20.23 -3.72 2.29
CA ILE A 82 -21.38 -2.83 2.13
C ILE A 82 -21.21 -1.94 0.87
N LEU A 83 -20.02 -1.36 0.67
CA LEU A 83 -19.71 -0.52 -0.49
C LEU A 83 -19.80 -1.30 -1.81
N VAL A 84 -19.36 -2.56 -1.85
CA VAL A 84 -19.45 -3.41 -3.05
C VAL A 84 -20.90 -3.82 -3.34
N GLU A 85 -21.69 -4.05 -2.29
CA GLU A 85 -23.09 -4.48 -2.40
C GLU A 85 -24.00 -3.39 -2.98
N ARG A 86 -23.88 -2.16 -2.48
CA ARG A 86 -24.76 -1.03 -2.84
C ARG A 86 -24.14 -0.10 -3.88
N LYS A 87 -22.80 -0.15 -4.04
CA LYS A 87 -22.03 0.69 -4.97
C LYS A 87 -22.39 2.18 -4.79
N VAL A 88 -22.49 2.92 -5.90
CA VAL A 88 -22.80 4.36 -6.04
C VAL A 88 -24.25 4.74 -5.66
N GLU A 89 -24.96 3.89 -4.93
CA GLU A 89 -26.24 4.24 -4.31
C GLU A 89 -26.02 5.03 -3.01
N PRO A 90 -26.92 5.96 -2.65
CA PRO A 90 -26.87 6.64 -1.36
C PRO A 90 -27.31 5.71 -0.23
N PHE A 91 -26.54 5.69 0.84
CA PHE A 91 -26.91 5.01 2.08
C PHE A 91 -26.07 5.53 3.24
N ILE A 92 -26.61 5.34 4.44
CA ILE A 92 -25.92 5.62 5.69
C ILE A 92 -25.39 4.30 6.24
N VAL A 93 -24.17 4.29 6.75
CA VAL A 93 -23.62 3.16 7.49
C VAL A 93 -23.37 3.58 8.93
N LYS A 94 -23.92 2.79 9.87
CA LYS A 94 -23.70 2.94 11.30
C LYS A 94 -23.30 1.58 11.86
N ILE A 95 -22.03 1.44 12.24
CA ILE A 95 -21.50 0.20 12.82
C ILE A 95 -21.31 0.42 14.32
N PRO A 96 -22.14 -0.16 15.20
CA PRO A 96 -21.90 -0.10 16.64
C PRO A 96 -20.60 -0.84 16.97
N VAL A 97 -19.72 -0.21 17.75
CA VAL A 97 -18.35 -0.66 17.98
C VAL A 97 -17.91 -0.47 19.43
N GLU A 98 -17.15 -1.43 19.92
CA GLU A 98 -16.37 -1.36 21.15
C GLU A 98 -14.92 -1.76 20.86
N ILE A 99 -13.97 -0.86 21.14
CA ILE A 99 -12.54 -1.12 20.96
C ILE A 99 -11.91 -1.16 22.34
N LYS A 100 -11.45 -2.34 22.78
CA LYS A 100 -10.73 -2.47 24.04
C LYS A 100 -9.35 -1.84 23.92
N ALA A 101 -8.93 -1.14 24.96
CA ALA A 101 -7.60 -0.55 25.04
C ALA A 101 -7.21 -0.35 26.51
N ASP A 102 -6.06 -0.90 26.93
CA ASP A 102 -5.57 -0.78 28.31
C ASP A 102 -5.26 0.66 28.75
N GLN A 103 -5.09 1.55 27.77
CA GLN A 103 -4.85 2.98 27.92
C GLN A 103 -5.38 3.74 26.69
N LYS A 104 -5.44 5.07 26.79
CA LYS A 104 -5.83 5.94 25.68
C LYS A 104 -4.97 5.71 24.44
N VAL A 105 -5.60 5.67 23.27
CA VAL A 105 -4.95 5.46 21.97
C VAL A 105 -4.81 6.80 21.26
N ALA A 106 -3.57 7.25 21.05
CA ALA A 106 -3.28 8.55 20.43
C ALA A 106 -3.96 8.73 19.06
N ASP A 107 -3.99 7.67 18.25
CA ASP A 107 -4.57 7.68 16.89
C ASP A 107 -6.10 7.86 16.88
N ILE A 108 -6.77 7.55 18.00
CA ILE A 108 -8.22 7.75 18.20
C ILE A 108 -8.49 9.14 18.82
N GLU A 109 -7.63 9.60 19.73
CA GLU A 109 -7.82 10.86 20.46
C GLU A 109 -7.40 12.12 19.69
N ASN A 110 -6.49 11.96 18.72
CA ASN A 110 -5.92 13.05 17.94
C ASN A 110 -6.98 13.69 17.04
N ALA A 111 -7.05 15.03 17.05
CA ALA A 111 -7.97 15.82 16.23
C ALA A 111 -7.78 15.60 14.70
N SER A 112 -6.59 15.16 14.29
CA SER A 112 -6.28 14.80 12.89
C SER A 112 -6.94 13.48 12.45
N ASN A 113 -7.52 12.72 13.39
CA ASN A 113 -8.20 11.44 13.19
C ASN A 113 -7.43 10.36 12.39
N PRO A 114 -6.18 10.02 12.74
CA PRO A 114 -5.40 8.98 12.04
C PRO A 114 -6.10 7.61 11.97
N PHE A 115 -6.90 7.25 12.98
CA PHE A 115 -7.68 6.01 12.96
C PHE A 115 -8.64 5.95 11.78
N ASN A 116 -9.41 7.01 11.53
CA ASN A 116 -10.39 7.07 10.44
C ASN A 116 -9.70 6.95 9.08
N ASP A 117 -8.54 7.59 8.92
CA ASP A 117 -7.73 7.49 7.70
C ASP A 117 -7.19 6.07 7.50
N ALA A 118 -6.78 5.41 8.58
CA ALA A 118 -6.32 4.02 8.53
C ALA A 118 -7.45 3.05 8.14
N VAL A 119 -8.67 3.23 8.66
CA VAL A 119 -9.83 2.43 8.23
C VAL A 119 -10.12 2.67 6.75
N GLN A 120 -10.15 3.93 6.32
CA GLN A 120 -10.39 4.27 4.91
C GLN A 120 -9.35 3.64 3.99
N LYS A 121 -8.05 3.77 4.33
CA LYS A 121 -6.95 3.20 3.56
C LYS A 121 -7.06 1.68 3.45
N GLU A 122 -7.42 1.00 4.53
CA GLU A 122 -7.64 -0.45 4.50
C GLU A 122 -8.91 -0.83 3.74
N THR A 123 -9.98 -0.04 3.78
CA THR A 123 -11.22 -0.25 3.00
C THR A 123 -10.92 -0.26 1.49
N TYR A 124 -10.18 0.74 1.02
CA TYR A 124 -9.85 0.94 -0.41
C TYR A 124 -8.57 0.27 -0.88
N LYS A 125 -7.96 -0.58 -0.05
CA LYS A 125 -6.79 -1.36 -0.41
C LYS A 125 -7.04 -2.22 -1.65
N GLU A 126 -6.05 -2.29 -2.54
CA GLU A 126 -6.15 -3.04 -3.80
C GLU A 126 -6.49 -4.53 -3.58
N THR A 127 -7.40 -5.04 -4.39
CA THR A 127 -7.86 -6.44 -4.35
C THR A 127 -7.60 -7.21 -5.65
N GLY A 128 -7.17 -6.53 -6.72
CA GLY A 128 -7.09 -7.09 -8.08
C GLY A 128 -8.45 -7.16 -8.78
N ASN A 129 -9.52 -6.69 -8.13
CA ASN A 129 -10.86 -6.64 -8.70
C ASN A 129 -11.20 -5.17 -9.04
N PRO A 130 -11.49 -4.86 -10.32
CA PRO A 130 -11.77 -3.49 -10.75
C PRO A 130 -13.07 -2.89 -10.14
N ASP A 131 -13.94 -3.73 -9.60
CA ASP A 131 -15.18 -3.31 -8.92
C ASP A 131 -15.04 -3.25 -7.38
N GLU A 132 -13.81 -3.32 -6.85
CA GLU A 132 -13.50 -3.24 -5.42
C GLU A 132 -12.27 -2.33 -5.18
N GLY A 133 -11.89 -2.11 -3.91
CA GLY A 133 -10.62 -1.46 -3.58
C GLY A 133 -10.42 -0.10 -4.28
N GLN A 134 -9.26 0.09 -4.93
CA GLN A 134 -8.93 1.32 -5.65
C GLN A 134 -9.87 1.58 -6.84
N GLY A 135 -10.44 0.52 -7.45
CA GLY A 135 -11.40 0.65 -8.54
C GLY A 135 -12.69 1.34 -8.11
N LEU A 136 -13.14 1.11 -6.87
CA LEU A 136 -14.27 1.83 -6.26
C LEU A 136 -13.90 3.21 -5.68
N ALA A 137 -12.65 3.40 -5.27
CA ALA A 137 -12.20 4.60 -4.55
C ALA A 137 -12.43 5.90 -5.33
N GLN A 138 -12.39 5.84 -6.66
CA GLN A 138 -12.65 7.01 -7.52
C GLN A 138 -14.13 7.45 -7.55
N PHE A 139 -15.07 6.56 -7.20
CA PHE A 139 -16.52 6.84 -7.27
C PHE A 139 -17.19 6.96 -5.91
N LEU A 140 -16.61 6.31 -4.92
CA LEU A 140 -17.12 6.26 -3.57
C LEU A 140 -16.03 6.77 -2.66
N TYR A 141 -16.27 7.94 -2.06
CA TYR A 141 -15.45 8.43 -0.95
C TYR A 141 -16.16 8.10 0.36
N ALA A 142 -15.84 6.95 0.95
CA ALA A 142 -16.35 6.52 2.24
C ALA A 142 -15.24 6.60 3.29
N ARG A 143 -15.14 7.77 3.92
CA ARG A 143 -14.31 7.97 5.10
C ARG A 143 -15.21 7.92 6.33
N GLY A 144 -15.17 6.79 7.03
CA GLY A 144 -15.91 6.65 8.29
C GLY A 144 -15.31 7.44 9.42
N ASN A 145 -16.18 7.83 10.36
CA ASN A 145 -15.83 8.57 11.55
C ASN A 145 -16.17 7.71 12.76
N LEU A 146 -15.18 7.43 13.59
CA LEU A 146 -15.39 6.84 14.90
C LEU A 146 -15.94 7.90 15.86
N MET A 147 -17.16 7.69 16.34
CA MET A 147 -17.95 8.66 17.12
C MET A 147 -18.65 7.98 18.29
N ASN A 148 -19.17 8.74 19.23
CA ASN A 148 -20.08 8.19 20.24
C ASN A 148 -21.50 7.97 19.67
N ASP A 149 -22.43 7.41 20.45
CA ASP A 149 -23.78 7.09 19.99
C ASP A 149 -24.62 8.30 19.52
N LYS A 150 -24.24 9.51 19.96
CA LYS A 150 -24.85 10.79 19.60
C LYS A 150 -24.20 11.44 18.37
N LEU A 151 -23.22 10.77 17.76
CA LEU A 151 -22.39 11.31 16.67
C LEU A 151 -21.57 12.54 17.09
N ASP A 152 -21.10 12.56 18.35
CA ASP A 152 -20.07 13.49 18.82
C ASP A 152 -18.71 12.78 18.98
N LYS A 153 -17.69 13.52 19.45
CA LYS A 153 -16.35 12.96 19.74
C LYS A 153 -16.46 11.75 20.67
N ILE A 154 -15.86 10.62 20.27
CA ILE A 154 -15.75 9.44 21.12
C ILE A 154 -14.76 9.70 22.27
N THR A 155 -15.06 9.15 23.45
CA THR A 155 -14.24 9.32 24.66
C THR A 155 -13.82 7.97 25.21
N TYR A 156 -12.57 7.88 25.66
CA TYR A 156 -12.09 6.70 26.39
C TYR A 156 -12.79 6.55 27.74
N ASP A 157 -13.25 5.34 28.05
CA ASP A 157 -13.84 4.96 29.33
C ASP A 157 -12.80 4.21 30.19
N GLU A 158 -12.31 4.86 31.24
CA GLU A 158 -11.34 4.32 32.21
C GLU A 158 -11.88 3.11 32.98
N SER A 159 -13.19 3.02 33.19
CA SER A 159 -13.81 1.94 33.98
C SER A 159 -13.89 0.64 33.20
N SER A 160 -14.22 0.74 31.90
CA SER A 160 -14.31 -0.41 31.01
C SER A 160 -13.05 -0.63 30.16
N LYS A 161 -12.07 0.26 30.26
CA LYS A 161 -10.83 0.28 29.46
C LYS A 161 -11.12 0.12 27.97
N SER A 162 -12.04 0.93 27.45
CA SER A 162 -12.51 0.80 26.08
C SER A 162 -13.01 2.11 25.48
N TYR A 163 -13.14 2.11 24.15
CA TYR A 163 -13.87 3.11 23.37
C TYR A 163 -15.19 2.51 22.92
N LYS A 164 -16.32 3.12 23.28
CA LYS A 164 -17.67 2.65 22.90
C LYS A 164 -18.41 3.71 22.10
N GLY A 165 -19.00 3.29 20.99
CA GLY A 165 -19.79 4.17 20.14
C GLY A 165 -20.09 3.55 18.79
N VAL A 166 -19.95 4.33 17.72
CA VAL A 166 -20.30 3.94 16.36
C VAL A 166 -19.26 4.40 15.35
N PHE A 167 -19.01 3.58 14.34
CA PHE A 167 -18.30 4.00 13.14
C PHE A 167 -19.34 4.40 12.08
N TYR A 168 -19.31 5.67 11.66
CA TYR A 168 -20.36 6.30 10.88
C TYR A 168 -19.84 6.94 9.58
N TYR A 169 -20.50 6.68 8.46
CA TYR A 169 -20.34 7.44 7.21
C TYR A 169 -21.62 7.46 6.39
N HIS A 170 -21.67 8.41 5.46
CA HIS A 170 -22.80 8.65 4.56
C HIS A 170 -22.30 8.84 3.14
N THR A 171 -22.86 8.10 2.18
CA THR A 171 -22.53 8.21 0.76
C THR A 171 -23.56 9.12 0.06
N LEU A 172 -23.22 10.37 -0.23
CA LEU A 172 -24.20 11.41 -0.62
C LEU A 172 -24.30 11.77 -2.12
N SER A 173 -23.76 10.97 -3.05
CA SER A 173 -23.61 11.42 -4.44
C SER A 173 -24.46 10.66 -5.47
N HIS A 174 -25.74 11.01 -5.57
CA HIS A 174 -26.68 10.50 -6.60
C HIS A 174 -26.22 10.77 -8.05
N LYS A 175 -25.52 11.88 -8.28
CA LYS A 175 -25.19 12.41 -9.62
C LYS A 175 -24.25 11.51 -10.44
N TYR A 176 -23.49 10.62 -9.78
CA TYR A 176 -22.51 9.74 -10.43
C TYR A 176 -23.05 8.34 -10.76
N SER A 177 -24.19 7.96 -10.20
CA SER A 177 -24.72 6.59 -10.32
C SER A 177 -25.08 6.18 -11.76
N GLU A 178 -25.68 7.10 -12.51
CA GLU A 178 -26.06 6.90 -13.90
C GLU A 178 -24.83 6.83 -14.82
N ARG A 179 -23.90 7.80 -14.70
CA ARG A 179 -22.67 7.83 -15.50
C ARG A 179 -21.77 6.63 -15.22
N TYR A 180 -21.66 6.20 -13.96
CA TYR A 180 -20.95 4.97 -13.60
C TYR A 180 -21.57 3.76 -14.34
N SER A 181 -22.90 3.60 -14.26
CA SER A 181 -23.59 2.48 -14.91
C SER A 181 -23.40 2.46 -16.44
N GLN A 182 -23.47 3.63 -17.09
CA GLN A 182 -23.18 3.80 -18.51
C GLN A 182 -21.71 3.46 -18.84
N THR A 183 -20.79 3.92 -18.01
CA THR A 183 -19.34 3.66 -18.15
C THR A 183 -19.02 2.18 -18.06
N ILE A 184 -19.52 1.47 -17.04
CA ILE A 184 -19.31 0.02 -16.88
C ILE A 184 -19.88 -0.77 -18.05
N THR A 185 -21.05 -0.37 -18.56
CA THR A 185 -21.66 -1.01 -19.74
C THR A 185 -20.76 -0.87 -20.97
N LYS A 186 -20.32 0.36 -21.26
CA LYS A 186 -19.43 0.66 -22.38
C LYS A 186 -18.06 -0.03 -22.23
N LEU A 187 -17.51 -0.07 -21.01
CA LEU A 187 -16.26 -0.77 -20.73
C LEU A 187 -16.36 -2.27 -21.00
N LYS A 188 -17.47 -2.94 -20.67
CA LYS A 188 -17.66 -4.35 -21.03
C LYS A 188 -17.60 -4.56 -22.54
N GLU A 189 -18.31 -3.73 -23.32
CA GLU A 189 -18.27 -3.78 -24.78
C GLU A 189 -16.86 -3.55 -25.34
N ILE A 190 -16.13 -2.59 -24.76
CA ILE A 190 -14.73 -2.31 -25.11
C ILE A 190 -13.86 -3.52 -24.80
N MET A 191 -13.93 -4.06 -23.59
CA MET A 191 -13.12 -5.21 -23.16
C MET A 191 -13.36 -6.43 -24.04
N ASP A 192 -14.62 -6.71 -24.39
CA ASP A 192 -14.99 -7.77 -25.32
C ASP A 192 -14.37 -7.52 -26.72
N SER A 193 -14.36 -6.28 -27.18
CA SER A 193 -13.79 -5.91 -28.50
C SER A 193 -12.26 -6.08 -28.59
N LEU A 194 -11.55 -6.01 -27.45
CA LEU A 194 -10.08 -6.12 -27.41
C LEU A 194 -9.59 -7.56 -27.62
N ASN A 195 -10.48 -8.56 -27.52
CA ASN A 195 -10.19 -9.98 -27.71
C ASN A 195 -8.93 -10.38 -26.92
N LEU A 196 -8.99 -10.23 -25.59
CA LEU A 196 -7.83 -10.41 -24.70
C LEU A 196 -7.59 -11.87 -24.29
N ASP A 197 -8.53 -12.76 -24.59
CA ASP A 197 -8.43 -14.17 -24.24
C ASP A 197 -7.25 -14.85 -24.95
N GLY A 198 -6.44 -15.56 -24.17
CA GLY A 198 -5.26 -16.27 -24.67
C GLY A 198 -4.05 -15.40 -25.00
N LYS A 199 -4.13 -14.07 -24.82
CA LYS A 199 -2.99 -13.15 -24.91
C LYS A 199 -2.12 -13.22 -23.67
N SER A 200 -0.81 -13.01 -23.82
CA SER A 200 0.11 -12.87 -22.68
C SER A 200 -0.19 -11.60 -21.87
N ASP A 201 0.36 -11.50 -20.66
CA ASP A 201 0.16 -10.32 -19.82
C ASP A 201 0.61 -9.03 -20.51
N TYR A 202 1.74 -9.10 -21.22
CA TYR A 202 2.26 -8.00 -22.02
C TYR A 202 1.31 -7.65 -23.18
N GLU A 203 0.83 -8.64 -23.94
CA GLU A 203 -0.08 -8.43 -25.06
C GLU A 203 -1.42 -7.82 -24.62
N LYS A 204 -1.92 -8.20 -23.44
CA LYS A 204 -3.10 -7.59 -22.82
C LYS A 204 -2.84 -6.13 -22.46
N CYS A 205 -1.75 -5.85 -21.77
CA CYS A 205 -1.34 -4.51 -21.36
C CYS A 205 -1.23 -3.58 -22.59
N ILE A 206 -0.53 -4.03 -23.64
CA ILE A 206 -0.36 -3.25 -24.87
C ILE A 206 -1.69 -3.02 -25.60
N ALA A 207 -2.55 -4.03 -25.69
CA ALA A 207 -3.85 -3.87 -26.34
C ALA A 207 -4.74 -2.83 -25.65
N ILE A 208 -4.78 -2.85 -24.31
CA ILE A 208 -5.50 -1.86 -23.50
C ILE A 208 -4.92 -0.46 -23.73
N ARG A 209 -3.59 -0.30 -23.62
CA ARG A 209 -2.93 1.00 -23.81
C ARG A 209 -3.16 1.57 -25.21
N LYS A 210 -3.07 0.75 -26.25
CA LYS A 210 -3.38 1.16 -27.64
C LYS A 210 -4.82 1.62 -27.81
N TRP A 211 -5.75 0.99 -27.12
CA TRP A 211 -7.15 1.41 -27.15
C TRP A 211 -7.32 2.76 -26.45
N ILE A 212 -6.77 2.95 -25.26
CA ILE A 212 -6.82 4.22 -24.52
C ILE A 212 -6.21 5.34 -25.38
N ALA A 213 -5.04 5.09 -25.97
CA ALA A 213 -4.35 6.00 -26.88
C ALA A 213 -5.22 6.58 -27.99
N LYS A 214 -6.00 5.69 -28.62
CA LYS A 214 -6.77 5.99 -29.81
C LYS A 214 -8.09 6.68 -29.49
N ASN A 215 -8.63 6.44 -28.29
CA ASN A 215 -10.00 6.80 -27.94
C ASN A 215 -10.11 7.89 -26.86
N VAL A 216 -9.04 8.19 -26.12
CA VAL A 216 -9.04 9.17 -25.03
C VAL A 216 -8.02 10.25 -25.30
N LYS A 217 -8.46 11.51 -25.28
CA LYS A 217 -7.62 12.71 -25.45
C LYS A 217 -7.34 13.40 -24.12
N TYR A 218 -6.18 14.02 -24.01
CA TYR A 218 -5.85 14.81 -22.83
C TYR A 218 -6.72 16.08 -22.80
N ASP A 219 -7.35 16.38 -21.67
CA ASP A 219 -8.22 17.56 -21.53
C ASP A 219 -7.40 18.81 -21.17
N ASP A 220 -6.65 19.33 -22.14
CA ASP A 220 -5.86 20.56 -21.98
C ASP A 220 -6.69 21.77 -21.56
N GLU A 221 -7.95 21.85 -21.99
CA GLU A 221 -8.86 22.94 -21.63
C GLU A 221 -9.25 22.86 -20.15
N PHE A 222 -9.59 21.66 -19.68
CA PHE A 222 -9.86 21.43 -18.26
C PHE A 222 -8.61 21.66 -17.41
N PHE A 223 -7.45 21.17 -17.83
CA PHE A 223 -6.18 21.35 -17.12
C PHE A 223 -5.79 22.83 -16.99
N LYS A 224 -6.02 23.65 -18.03
CA LYS A 224 -5.75 25.09 -18.00
C LYS A 224 -6.78 25.88 -17.21
N ASN A 225 -8.07 25.54 -17.33
CA ASN A 225 -9.16 26.22 -16.64
C ASN A 225 -10.40 25.33 -16.45
N ALA A 226 -10.39 24.57 -15.36
CA ALA A 226 -11.48 23.65 -14.97
C ALA A 226 -12.83 24.35 -14.76
N GLU A 227 -12.86 25.62 -14.32
CA GLU A 227 -14.11 26.36 -14.11
C GLU A 227 -14.84 26.62 -15.42
N SER A 228 -14.11 27.03 -16.46
CA SER A 228 -14.66 27.35 -17.77
C SER A 228 -14.92 26.14 -18.68
N CYS A 229 -14.28 24.99 -18.40
CA CYS A 229 -14.41 23.82 -19.25
C CYS A 229 -15.80 23.15 -19.09
N PRO A 230 -16.53 22.87 -20.19
CA PRO A 230 -17.83 22.20 -20.11
C PRO A 230 -17.73 20.72 -19.69
N ARG A 231 -16.57 20.09 -19.88
CA ARG A 231 -16.29 18.70 -19.45
C ARG A 231 -15.83 18.73 -18.00
N LYS A 232 -16.65 18.20 -17.08
CA LYS A 232 -16.41 18.29 -15.62
C LYS A 232 -15.82 17.02 -15.00
N ASN A 233 -15.70 15.93 -15.75
CA ASN A 233 -15.35 14.60 -15.23
C ASN A 233 -13.96 14.14 -15.67
N ALA A 234 -13.04 15.07 -15.96
CA ALA A 234 -11.72 14.73 -16.50
C ALA A 234 -10.83 13.94 -15.52
N HIS A 235 -11.15 13.96 -14.22
CA HIS A 235 -10.39 13.30 -13.15
C HIS A 235 -10.80 11.84 -12.88
N ASP A 236 -11.81 11.30 -13.57
CA ASP A 236 -12.29 9.93 -13.38
C ASP A 236 -12.46 9.19 -14.72
N MET A 237 -12.59 7.87 -14.67
CA MET A 237 -12.70 7.08 -15.91
C MET A 237 -14.00 7.32 -16.69
N THR A 238 -15.03 7.96 -16.11
CA THR A 238 -16.25 8.31 -16.86
C THR A 238 -15.99 9.42 -17.86
N GLY A 239 -15.12 10.40 -17.53
CA GLY A 239 -14.67 11.40 -18.50
C GLY A 239 -13.93 10.73 -19.67
N ALA A 240 -13.00 9.83 -19.35
CA ALA A 240 -12.23 9.10 -20.36
C ALA A 240 -13.13 8.26 -21.28
N VAL A 241 -14.09 7.51 -20.72
CA VAL A 241 -14.91 6.54 -21.46
C VAL A 241 -16.12 7.18 -22.16
N LEU A 242 -16.83 8.08 -21.49
CA LEU A 242 -18.06 8.68 -22.03
C LEU A 242 -17.77 9.96 -22.81
N ASP A 243 -16.92 10.83 -22.28
CA ASP A 243 -16.65 12.13 -22.89
C ASP A 243 -15.47 12.06 -23.89
N GLY A 244 -14.61 11.05 -23.77
CA GLY A 244 -13.40 10.87 -24.58
C GLY A 244 -12.24 11.79 -24.17
N TYR A 245 -12.33 12.41 -22.99
CA TYR A 245 -11.35 13.36 -22.46
C TYR A 245 -11.05 13.11 -20.99
N ALA A 246 -9.78 13.14 -20.61
CA ALA A 246 -9.34 12.98 -19.24
C ALA A 246 -8.03 13.70 -18.96
N VAL A 247 -7.70 13.88 -17.68
CA VAL A 247 -6.36 14.24 -17.19
C VAL A 247 -5.74 13.05 -16.46
N CYS A 248 -4.56 13.21 -15.85
CA CYS A 248 -3.66 12.09 -15.51
C CYS A 248 -4.27 10.98 -14.65
N ASP A 249 -5.06 11.32 -13.64
CA ASP A 249 -5.78 10.37 -12.78
C ASP A 249 -6.93 9.68 -13.51
N GLY A 250 -7.69 10.39 -14.36
CA GLY A 250 -8.71 9.78 -15.21
C GLY A 250 -8.14 8.70 -16.16
N TYR A 251 -6.94 8.93 -16.71
CA TYR A 251 -6.20 7.92 -17.47
C TYR A 251 -5.75 6.74 -16.59
N ALA A 252 -5.19 7.04 -15.42
CA ALA A 252 -4.67 6.02 -14.51
C ALA A 252 -5.79 5.09 -14.00
N TYR A 253 -6.96 5.64 -13.66
CA TYR A 253 -8.11 4.87 -13.22
C TYR A 253 -8.72 4.03 -14.34
N LEU A 254 -8.80 4.56 -15.57
CA LEU A 254 -9.26 3.78 -16.71
C LEU A 254 -8.35 2.59 -16.99
N PHE A 255 -7.03 2.81 -17.02
CA PHE A 255 -6.08 1.73 -17.24
C PHE A 255 -6.13 0.69 -16.12
N HIS A 256 -6.18 1.13 -14.85
CA HIS A 256 -6.36 0.24 -13.70
C HIS A 256 -7.60 -0.65 -13.84
N TYR A 257 -8.75 -0.07 -14.18
CA TYR A 257 -9.99 -0.83 -14.36
C TYR A 257 -9.85 -1.87 -15.46
N MET A 258 -9.42 -1.46 -16.66
CA MET A 258 -9.30 -2.34 -17.83
C MET A 258 -8.26 -3.44 -17.62
N ALA A 259 -7.13 -3.12 -16.98
CA ALA A 259 -6.04 -4.06 -16.74
C ALA A 259 -6.44 -5.11 -15.69
N ASN A 260 -7.01 -4.70 -14.55
CA ASN A 260 -7.53 -5.64 -13.56
C ASN A 260 -8.67 -6.50 -14.13
N ALA A 261 -9.56 -5.93 -14.96
CA ALA A 261 -10.59 -6.69 -15.67
C ALA A 261 -10.02 -7.74 -16.64
N ALA A 262 -8.81 -7.51 -17.18
CA ALA A 262 -8.08 -8.47 -18.04
C ALA A 262 -7.24 -9.50 -17.24
N GLY A 263 -7.27 -9.44 -15.92
CA GLY A 263 -6.50 -10.29 -15.01
C GLY A 263 -5.07 -9.81 -14.75
N LEU A 264 -4.75 -8.55 -15.06
CA LEU A 264 -3.46 -7.91 -14.75
C LEU A 264 -3.58 -7.12 -13.46
N LEU A 265 -2.90 -7.57 -12.40
CA LEU A 265 -2.85 -6.80 -11.15
C LEU A 265 -2.24 -5.42 -11.41
N THR A 266 -3.04 -4.39 -11.23
CA THR A 266 -2.65 -3.00 -11.51
C THR A 266 -2.94 -2.12 -10.30
N LEU A 267 -2.07 -1.15 -10.04
CA LEU A 267 -2.17 -0.16 -8.97
C LEU A 267 -2.26 1.24 -9.57
N VAL A 268 -2.97 2.14 -8.91
CA VAL A 268 -2.93 3.59 -9.17
C VAL A 268 -2.03 4.24 -8.12
N GLU A 269 -1.12 5.10 -8.57
CA GLU A 269 -0.24 5.91 -7.72
C GLU A 269 -0.33 7.38 -8.11
N HIS A 270 -0.13 8.26 -7.12
CA HIS A 270 -0.04 9.69 -7.29
C HIS A 270 1.34 10.17 -6.84
N GLY A 271 1.89 11.18 -7.51
CA GLY A 271 3.19 11.73 -7.17
C GLY A 271 3.46 13.05 -7.87
N VAL A 272 4.72 13.46 -7.90
CA VAL A 272 5.14 14.73 -8.53
C VAL A 272 6.04 14.44 -9.72
N LEU A 273 5.64 14.86 -10.91
CA LEU A 273 6.50 14.81 -12.09
C LEU A 273 7.48 15.98 -12.06
N LYS A 274 8.78 15.70 -12.15
CA LYS A 274 9.85 16.70 -12.15
C LYS A 274 9.63 17.72 -13.29
N GLY A 275 9.25 18.95 -12.94
CA GLY A 275 8.99 20.04 -13.88
C GLY A 275 7.53 20.24 -14.32
N SER A 276 6.58 19.38 -13.92
CA SER A 276 5.15 19.49 -14.30
C SER A 276 4.13 19.44 -13.14
N GLY A 277 4.57 19.28 -11.88
CA GLY A 277 3.68 19.28 -10.72
C GLY A 277 3.07 17.90 -10.40
N ASN A 278 1.94 17.88 -9.69
CA ASN A 278 1.26 16.63 -9.29
C ASN A 278 0.81 15.82 -10.52
N HIS A 279 0.97 14.51 -10.47
CA HIS A 279 0.69 13.58 -11.56
C HIS A 279 0.21 12.23 -11.03
N ALA A 280 -0.43 11.44 -11.89
CA ALA A 280 -0.90 10.09 -11.56
C ALA A 280 -0.51 9.09 -12.65
N TRP A 281 -0.18 7.87 -12.25
CA TRP A 281 0.27 6.79 -13.13
C TRP A 281 -0.08 5.42 -12.54
N ASN A 282 0.32 4.35 -13.23
CA ASN A 282 0.04 3.00 -12.79
C ASN A 282 1.31 2.16 -12.59
N LEU A 283 1.18 1.15 -11.73
CA LEU A 283 2.03 -0.04 -11.78
C LEU A 283 1.21 -1.21 -12.29
N VAL A 284 1.75 -1.98 -13.22
CA VAL A 284 1.10 -3.18 -13.77
C VAL A 284 2.00 -4.39 -13.59
N GLN A 285 1.45 -5.49 -13.10
CA GLN A 285 2.16 -6.76 -13.00
C GLN A 285 2.07 -7.50 -14.34
N ILE A 286 3.24 -7.81 -14.93
CA ILE A 286 3.39 -8.57 -16.17
C ILE A 286 4.32 -9.75 -15.88
N ASP A 287 3.87 -10.98 -16.10
CA ASP A 287 4.64 -12.21 -15.86
C ASP A 287 5.23 -12.26 -14.44
N GLY A 288 4.45 -11.80 -13.45
CA GLY A 288 4.82 -11.78 -12.03
C GLY A 288 5.64 -10.56 -11.59
N THR A 289 6.03 -9.68 -12.50
CA THR A 289 6.91 -8.52 -12.23
C THR A 289 6.17 -7.20 -12.42
N PHE A 290 6.35 -6.22 -11.52
CA PHE A 290 5.70 -4.92 -11.64
C PHE A 290 6.49 -3.94 -12.51
N TYR A 291 5.78 -3.21 -13.36
CA TYR A 291 6.30 -2.17 -14.24
C TYR A 291 5.50 -0.89 -14.09
N TYR A 292 6.18 0.26 -14.09
CA TYR A 292 5.52 1.55 -14.15
C TYR A 292 5.06 1.86 -15.57
N THR A 293 3.83 2.32 -15.71
CA THR A 293 3.26 2.79 -16.97
C THR A 293 2.54 4.11 -16.75
N ASP A 294 2.84 5.09 -17.59
CA ASP A 294 2.10 6.35 -17.66
C ASP A 294 1.22 6.32 -18.91
N CYS A 295 -0.09 6.26 -18.69
CA CYS A 295 -1.09 6.28 -19.74
C CYS A 295 -1.47 7.71 -20.19
N THR A 296 -0.90 8.73 -19.55
CA THR A 296 -1.14 10.15 -19.79
C THR A 296 -0.08 10.77 -20.69
N GLY A 297 1.21 10.66 -20.31
CA GLY A 297 2.35 11.24 -21.03
C GLY A 297 3.11 10.26 -21.94
N GLY A 298 2.95 8.95 -21.71
CA GLY A 298 3.68 7.89 -22.42
C GLY A 298 3.03 7.40 -23.72
N ILE A 299 1.86 7.92 -24.07
CA ILE A 299 1.08 7.49 -25.23
C ILE A 299 1.08 8.56 -26.33
N SER A 300 2.25 9.02 -26.78
CA SER A 300 2.30 9.58 -28.13
C SER A 300 2.23 8.40 -29.09
N LEU A 301 1.26 8.41 -30.01
CA LEU A 301 1.25 7.44 -31.09
C LEU A 301 2.19 7.97 -32.18
N ASP A 302 3.05 7.12 -32.71
CA ASP A 302 3.79 7.44 -33.92
C ASP A 302 2.81 7.60 -35.11
N LYS A 303 3.34 8.01 -36.26
CA LYS A 303 2.56 8.19 -37.50
C LYS A 303 1.84 6.92 -37.99
N ASN A 304 2.15 5.75 -37.43
CA ASN A 304 1.53 4.46 -37.74
C ASN A 304 0.50 4.02 -36.68
N GLY A 305 0.30 4.80 -35.61
CA GLY A 305 -0.62 4.45 -34.52
C GLY A 305 0.01 3.55 -33.45
N GLU A 306 1.34 3.48 -33.36
CA GLU A 306 2.06 2.68 -32.38
C GLU A 306 2.59 3.54 -31.21
N PRO A 307 2.55 3.07 -29.95
CA PRO A 307 3.03 3.86 -28.80
C PRO A 307 4.53 4.19 -28.90
N THR A 308 4.91 5.45 -28.68
CA THR A 308 6.31 5.90 -28.71
C THR A 308 7.12 5.52 -27.47
N ALA A 309 6.45 5.20 -26.34
CA ALA A 309 7.08 4.74 -25.11
C ALA A 309 6.18 3.73 -24.37
N GLU A 310 6.77 2.63 -23.89
CA GLU A 310 6.00 1.52 -23.33
C GLU A 310 5.90 1.51 -21.80
N PHE A 311 6.95 1.90 -21.08
CA PHE A 311 7.03 1.89 -19.62
C PHE A 311 7.91 3.05 -19.13
N LEU A 312 7.73 3.51 -17.89
CA LEU A 312 8.55 4.57 -17.28
C LEU A 312 9.92 4.02 -16.86
N TYR A 313 10.98 4.84 -16.98
CA TYR A 313 12.37 4.44 -16.75
C TYR A 313 12.90 4.85 -15.37
N GLY A 314 13.32 3.88 -14.54
CA GLY A 314 14.21 4.09 -13.38
C GLY A 314 13.62 4.80 -12.15
N GLN A 315 14.38 4.81 -11.04
CA GLN A 315 14.02 5.44 -9.75
C GLN A 315 14.00 6.98 -9.80
N ASP A 316 14.64 7.59 -10.80
CA ASP A 316 14.89 9.05 -10.88
C ASP A 316 13.61 9.91 -11.02
N TYR A 317 12.43 9.30 -11.13
CA TYR A 317 11.13 9.96 -11.23
C TYR A 317 10.15 9.66 -10.06
N MET A 318 10.57 8.94 -9.00
CA MET A 318 9.61 8.17 -8.20
C MET A 318 9.93 8.10 -6.70
N PHE A 319 9.22 8.84 -5.83
CA PHE A 319 9.02 8.47 -4.41
C PHE A 319 7.82 9.22 -3.79
N ASN A 320 6.66 8.55 -3.74
CA ASN A 320 5.71 8.57 -2.63
C ASN A 320 4.77 7.37 -2.85
N LEU A 321 5.00 6.27 -2.13
CA LEU A 321 4.07 5.14 -2.13
C LEU A 321 2.99 5.42 -1.10
N ASP A 322 1.82 5.87 -1.55
CA ASP A 322 0.66 6.04 -0.66
C ASP A 322 0.00 4.69 -0.34
N VAL A 323 0.30 3.64 -1.11
CA VAL A 323 -0.29 2.30 -0.99
C VAL A 323 0.69 1.35 -0.28
N THR A 324 0.24 0.67 0.78
CA THR A 324 1.02 -0.37 1.45
C THR A 324 0.59 -1.74 0.92
N PRO A 325 1.41 -2.41 0.08
CA PRO A 325 1.02 -3.68 -0.52
C PRO A 325 1.09 -4.84 0.48
N LYS A 326 0.31 -5.91 0.21
CA LYS A 326 0.19 -7.10 1.07
C LYS A 326 1.46 -7.97 1.14
N ASN A 327 2.49 -7.71 0.33
CA ASN A 327 3.60 -8.64 0.16
C ASN A 327 4.95 -7.89 0.06
N ASN A 328 5.94 -8.34 0.85
CA ASN A 328 7.31 -7.81 0.87
C ASN A 328 8.09 -8.06 -0.45
N ASP A 329 7.50 -8.75 -1.42
CA ASP A 329 8.10 -9.02 -2.73
C ASP A 329 8.15 -7.78 -3.62
N ILE A 330 7.31 -6.77 -3.39
CA ILE A 330 7.31 -5.53 -4.17
C ILE A 330 8.67 -4.84 -3.98
N GLU A 331 9.05 -4.39 -2.79
CA GLU A 331 10.34 -3.70 -2.53
C GLU A 331 11.58 -4.51 -2.98
N ASN A 332 11.54 -5.85 -2.87
CA ASN A 332 12.61 -6.73 -3.34
C ASN A 332 12.64 -6.92 -4.88
N THR A 333 11.51 -6.75 -5.56
CA THR A 333 11.42 -6.70 -7.03
C THR A 333 11.90 -5.35 -7.57
N TYR A 334 11.73 -4.26 -6.82
CA TYR A 334 12.18 -2.90 -7.22
C TYR A 334 13.68 -2.64 -7.07
N SER A 335 14.43 -3.48 -6.35
CA SER A 335 15.88 -3.27 -6.16
C SER A 335 16.73 -3.71 -7.35
N ASN A 336 16.19 -4.48 -8.32
CA ASN A 336 17.01 -5.19 -9.32
C ASN A 336 16.58 -5.07 -10.79
N ILE A 337 15.59 -4.26 -11.16
CA ILE A 337 15.22 -4.12 -12.57
C ILE A 337 15.82 -2.82 -13.11
N SER A 338 17.06 -2.92 -13.57
CA SER A 338 17.65 -1.88 -14.40
C SER A 338 17.01 -1.90 -15.79
N LYS A 339 16.96 -0.74 -16.46
CA LYS A 339 16.59 -0.60 -17.88
C LYS A 339 17.34 -1.61 -18.77
N ASP A 340 18.58 -1.93 -18.40
CA ASP A 340 19.49 -2.74 -19.19
C ASP A 340 19.15 -4.23 -19.08
N ASP A 341 18.81 -4.74 -17.89
CA ASP A 341 18.50 -6.17 -17.70
C ASP A 341 17.22 -6.61 -18.42
N TRP A 342 16.23 -5.73 -18.54
CA TRP A 342 14.99 -6.04 -19.26
C TRP A 342 15.15 -5.95 -20.79
N LEU A 343 15.77 -4.87 -21.30
CA LEU A 343 16.04 -4.69 -22.73
C LEU A 343 17.00 -5.76 -23.28
N LYS A 344 17.85 -6.34 -22.42
CA LYS A 344 18.71 -7.46 -22.76
C LYS A 344 17.92 -8.62 -23.35
N ASP A 345 16.85 -9.06 -22.69
CA ASP A 345 16.11 -10.26 -23.13
C ASP A 345 14.83 -9.95 -23.93
N HIS A 346 14.24 -8.76 -23.78
CA HIS A 346 12.91 -8.41 -24.33
C HIS A 346 12.92 -7.36 -25.46
N SER A 347 14.10 -6.92 -25.91
CA SER A 347 14.21 -6.07 -27.10
C SER A 347 13.78 -6.79 -28.39
N VAL A 348 13.62 -6.02 -29.48
CA VAL A 348 13.44 -6.57 -30.85
C VAL A 348 14.54 -7.57 -31.25
N CYS A 349 15.69 -7.55 -30.56
CA CYS A 349 16.82 -8.46 -30.78
C CYS A 349 16.72 -9.79 -30.00
N LYS A 350 15.80 -9.92 -29.04
CA LYS A 350 15.59 -11.13 -28.23
C LYS A 350 16.89 -11.72 -27.65
N GLY A 351 17.71 -10.89 -27.00
CA GLY A 351 18.99 -11.32 -26.42
C GLY A 351 20.18 -11.35 -27.37
N LYS A 352 20.02 -11.05 -28.67
CA LYS A 352 21.10 -11.12 -29.68
C LYS A 352 21.56 -9.75 -30.12
N HIS A 353 22.21 -9.02 -29.22
CA HIS A 353 22.65 -7.65 -29.45
C HIS A 353 23.93 -7.57 -30.27
N ASN A 354 23.99 -6.60 -31.18
CA ASN A 354 25.21 -6.26 -31.92
C ASN A 354 25.75 -4.92 -31.39
N LEU A 355 26.60 -5.01 -30.37
CA LEU A 355 27.04 -3.88 -29.57
C LEU A 355 28.27 -3.20 -30.17
N VAL A 356 28.24 -1.87 -30.23
CA VAL A 356 29.40 -1.04 -30.59
C VAL A 356 29.61 0.04 -29.53
N GLU A 357 30.88 0.35 -29.26
CA GLU A 357 31.26 1.34 -28.26
C GLU A 357 30.70 2.73 -28.62
N ASN A 358 30.14 3.41 -27.63
CA ASN A 358 29.48 4.71 -27.77
C ASN A 358 29.97 5.70 -26.70
N GLY A 359 31.26 5.70 -26.42
CA GLY A 359 31.86 6.56 -25.42
C GLY A 359 31.53 6.13 -23.99
N GLY A 360 31.74 7.04 -23.04
CA GLY A 360 31.71 6.71 -21.62
C GLY A 360 31.89 7.91 -20.71
N ARG A 361 31.76 7.69 -19.40
CA ARG A 361 32.03 8.69 -18.36
C ARG A 361 33.35 8.38 -17.68
N TYR A 362 34.18 9.40 -17.50
CA TYR A 362 35.39 9.27 -16.68
C TYR A 362 35.03 9.13 -15.20
N PRO A 363 35.79 8.35 -14.41
CA PRO A 363 35.54 8.19 -12.98
C PRO A 363 35.68 9.52 -12.24
N THR A 364 34.73 9.82 -11.36
CA THR A 364 34.75 10.99 -10.46
C THR A 364 35.21 10.58 -9.06
N CYS A 365 35.18 11.48 -8.09
CA CYS A 365 35.49 11.14 -6.69
C CYS A 365 34.52 10.12 -6.09
N GLU A 366 33.29 10.05 -6.58
CA GLU A 366 32.21 9.25 -6.00
C GLU A 366 31.61 8.22 -6.98
N ALA A 367 31.70 8.46 -8.29
CA ALA A 367 31.16 7.59 -9.32
C ALA A 367 32.27 6.84 -10.08
N MET A 368 32.01 5.57 -10.39
CA MET A 368 32.85 4.74 -11.26
C MET A 368 32.89 5.29 -12.68
N GLY A 369 34.00 5.05 -13.37
CA GLY A 369 34.12 5.25 -14.81
C GLY A 369 33.35 4.18 -15.54
N THR A 370 32.68 4.56 -16.63
CA THR A 370 31.86 3.63 -17.42
C THR A 370 32.16 3.78 -18.89
N THR A 371 32.23 2.66 -19.61
CA THR A 371 32.18 2.62 -21.08
C THR A 371 30.81 2.07 -21.49
N GLU A 372 30.12 2.77 -22.39
CA GLU A 372 28.80 2.43 -22.90
C GLU A 372 28.91 1.79 -24.29
N TYR A 373 28.09 0.77 -24.55
CA TYR A 373 27.99 0.11 -25.84
C TYR A 373 26.53 0.11 -26.31
N HIS A 374 26.23 0.60 -27.51
CA HIS A 374 24.85 0.59 -28.04
C HIS A 374 24.64 -0.53 -29.05
N CYS A 375 23.42 -1.05 -29.11
CA CYS A 375 23.04 -2.05 -30.12
C CYS A 375 22.77 -1.38 -31.48
N THR A 376 23.44 -1.86 -32.53
CA THR A 376 23.32 -1.32 -33.90
C THR A 376 22.15 -1.91 -34.69
N ASN A 377 21.45 -2.91 -34.15
CA ASN A 377 20.31 -3.52 -34.80
C ASN A 377 19.15 -2.52 -34.87
N THR A 378 18.59 -2.31 -36.06
CA THR A 378 17.52 -1.34 -36.30
C THR A 378 16.33 -1.56 -35.36
N GLY A 379 15.98 -0.54 -34.58
CA GLY A 379 14.89 -0.57 -33.60
C GLY A 379 15.26 -1.12 -32.22
N CYS A 380 16.52 -1.49 -31.99
CA CYS A 380 16.98 -1.95 -30.68
C CYS A 380 17.62 -0.82 -29.87
N ASN A 381 16.99 -0.48 -28.74
CA ASN A 381 17.45 0.60 -27.85
C ASN A 381 18.30 0.10 -26.67
N TYR A 382 18.81 -1.14 -26.73
CA TYR A 382 19.64 -1.71 -25.67
C TYR A 382 21.03 -1.07 -25.65
N ILE A 383 21.48 -0.70 -24.44
CA ILE A 383 22.80 -0.16 -24.16
C ILE A 383 23.40 -1.04 -23.05
N GLU A 384 24.63 -1.52 -23.25
CA GLU A 384 25.40 -2.23 -22.23
C GLU A 384 26.42 -1.27 -21.62
N ARG A 385 26.44 -1.18 -20.28
CA ARG A 385 27.43 -0.38 -19.55
C ARG A 385 28.43 -1.27 -18.85
N ILE A 386 29.70 -1.05 -19.13
CA ILE A 386 30.81 -1.72 -18.44
C ILE A 386 31.47 -0.71 -17.52
N TYR A 387 31.56 -1.03 -16.23
CA TYR A 387 32.35 -0.26 -15.28
C TYR A 387 33.83 -0.53 -15.55
N THR A 388 34.55 0.50 -15.98
CA THR A 388 35.96 0.37 -16.39
C THR A 388 36.91 0.77 -15.30
N ASP A 389 36.51 1.71 -14.44
CA ASP A 389 37.40 2.32 -13.45
C ASP A 389 36.68 2.54 -12.11
N PRO A 390 37.30 2.23 -10.96
CA PRO A 390 36.74 2.54 -9.66
C PRO A 390 36.64 4.06 -9.43
N PRO A 391 35.79 4.52 -8.49
CA PRO A 391 35.74 5.94 -8.13
C PRO A 391 37.12 6.39 -7.64
N LYS A 392 37.55 7.58 -8.03
CA LYS A 392 38.89 8.10 -7.67
C LYS A 392 39.06 8.31 -6.17
N GLY A 393 37.96 8.38 -5.42
CA GLY A 393 37.93 8.74 -4.02
C GLY A 393 38.23 10.22 -3.81
N HIS A 394 37.87 10.71 -2.62
CA HIS A 394 38.17 12.07 -2.21
C HIS A 394 39.63 12.20 -1.79
N ASN A 395 40.32 13.22 -2.31
CA ASN A 395 41.70 13.56 -1.95
C ASN A 395 41.71 14.92 -1.24
N TYR A 396 41.47 14.90 0.07
CA TYR A 396 41.41 16.09 0.91
C TYR A 396 42.80 16.68 1.15
N ASP A 397 42.94 17.99 0.92
CA ASP A 397 44.13 18.73 1.32
C ASP A 397 44.05 19.05 2.80
N TYR A 398 44.75 18.25 3.61
CA TYR A 398 44.82 18.47 5.06
C TYR A 398 45.84 19.55 5.46
N THR A 399 46.54 20.16 4.51
CA THR A 399 47.52 21.23 4.79
C THR A 399 46.90 22.62 4.74
N ASN A 400 45.71 22.76 4.15
CA ASN A 400 45.05 24.05 3.90
C ASN A 400 43.58 24.02 4.34
N GLY A 401 43.37 23.87 5.66
CA GLY A 401 42.06 23.80 6.29
C GLY A 401 41.57 25.15 6.83
N GLU A 402 40.26 25.38 6.78
CA GLU A 402 39.61 26.54 7.35
C GLU A 402 39.06 26.19 8.74
N ILE A 403 39.52 26.88 9.79
CA ILE A 403 38.95 26.70 11.13
C ILE A 403 37.57 27.33 11.14
N ILE A 404 36.54 26.48 11.16
CA ILE A 404 35.13 26.90 11.19
C ILE A 404 34.57 26.96 12.62
N GLN A 405 35.24 26.31 13.57
CA GLN A 405 34.96 26.40 15.00
C GLN A 405 36.29 26.35 15.75
N SER A 406 36.61 27.38 16.52
CA SER A 406 37.80 27.41 17.37
C SER A 406 37.61 26.60 18.65
N GLN A 407 38.69 26.02 19.19
CA GLN A 407 38.68 25.33 20.48
C GLN A 407 38.26 26.29 21.62
N ASP A 408 37.35 25.85 22.49
CA ASP A 408 37.04 26.54 23.74
C ASP A 408 36.85 25.56 24.93
N CYS A 409 36.36 26.08 26.07
CA CYS A 409 36.14 25.27 27.27
C CYS A 409 35.14 24.12 27.07
N THR A 410 34.15 24.28 26.19
CA THR A 410 33.03 23.35 25.99
C THR A 410 32.98 22.75 24.58
N HIS A 411 33.65 23.35 23.60
CA HIS A 411 33.62 22.96 22.20
C HIS A 411 35.03 22.61 21.66
N PRO A 412 35.16 21.54 20.86
CA PRO A 412 36.41 21.22 20.17
C PRO A 412 36.68 22.16 18.98
N GLU A 413 37.93 22.19 18.50
CA GLU A 413 38.29 22.87 17.24
C GLU A 413 37.87 22.02 16.04
N ILE A 414 37.06 22.57 15.14
CA ILE A 414 36.64 21.92 13.89
C ILE A 414 37.28 22.65 12.72
N THR A 415 38.06 21.92 11.93
CA THR A 415 38.69 22.42 10.71
C THR A 415 38.07 21.76 9.49
N ARG A 416 37.66 22.58 8.52
CA ARG A 416 37.11 22.15 7.23
C ARG A 416 38.21 22.02 6.19
N TYR A 417 38.42 20.81 5.70
CA TYR A 417 39.32 20.50 4.60
C TYR A 417 38.54 20.33 3.31
N ARG A 418 39.12 20.71 2.16
CA ARG A 418 38.46 20.56 0.86
C ARG A 418 39.18 19.55 0.00
N CYS A 419 38.40 18.73 -0.71
CA CYS A 419 38.94 17.81 -1.70
C CYS A 419 39.63 18.60 -2.82
N THR A 420 40.90 18.30 -3.09
CA THR A 420 41.68 18.93 -4.16
C THR A 420 41.06 18.72 -5.55
N ARG A 421 40.28 17.64 -5.70
CA ARG A 421 39.69 17.19 -6.98
C ARG A 421 38.29 17.76 -7.22
N CYS A 422 37.36 17.61 -6.28
CA CYS A 422 35.95 18.02 -6.44
C CYS A 422 35.52 19.21 -5.56
N LYS A 423 36.41 19.71 -4.68
CA LYS A 423 36.15 20.80 -3.73
C LYS A 423 35.13 20.50 -2.62
N ASP A 424 34.64 19.26 -2.54
CA ASP A 424 33.75 18.83 -1.46
C ASP A 424 34.41 19.04 -0.09
N PRO A 425 33.65 19.55 0.90
CA PRO A 425 34.15 19.83 2.23
C PRO A 425 34.13 18.57 3.13
N LYS A 426 35.12 18.46 4.03
CA LYS A 426 35.17 17.48 5.12
C LYS A 426 35.56 18.19 6.42
N ASP A 427 34.68 18.12 7.41
CA ASP A 427 34.89 18.72 8.72
C ASP A 427 35.52 17.68 9.66
N VAL A 428 36.63 18.07 10.29
CA VAL A 428 37.40 17.18 11.17
C VAL A 428 37.69 17.91 12.47
N GLU A 429 37.47 17.22 13.59
CA GLU A 429 37.95 17.66 14.89
C GLU A 429 39.48 17.64 14.93
N THR A 430 40.10 18.80 15.01
CA THR A 430 41.57 18.94 15.04
C THR A 430 42.11 19.07 16.46
N LYS A 431 41.29 19.55 17.41
CA LYS A 431 41.62 19.58 18.84
C LYS A 431 40.36 19.28 19.67
N PRO A 432 40.44 18.42 20.69
CA PRO A 432 39.33 18.18 21.61
C PRO A 432 39.02 19.43 22.44
N SER A 433 37.84 19.55 23.05
CA SER A 433 37.54 20.69 23.94
C SER A 433 38.49 20.75 25.14
N LEU A 434 38.62 21.92 25.78
CA LEU A 434 39.53 22.09 26.94
C LEU A 434 39.02 21.42 28.24
N GLY A 435 37.97 20.60 28.17
CA GLY A 435 37.51 19.75 29.27
C GLY A 435 36.61 20.45 30.29
N GLY A 436 35.83 21.44 29.86
CA GLY A 436 34.90 22.20 30.72
C GLY A 436 35.55 23.37 31.45
N HIS A 437 34.73 24.18 32.12
CA HIS A 437 35.23 25.32 32.90
C HIS A 437 35.87 24.86 34.22
N LYS A 438 37.12 25.28 34.45
CA LYS A 438 37.82 25.10 35.72
C LYS A 438 37.68 26.36 36.57
N TRP A 439 36.74 26.34 37.50
CA TRP A 439 36.37 27.49 38.32
C TRP A 439 37.33 27.68 39.51
N LYS A 440 37.90 28.86 39.66
CA LYS A 440 38.57 29.29 40.89
C LYS A 440 37.51 29.93 41.80
N ALA A 441 37.44 29.48 43.06
CA ALA A 441 36.58 30.09 44.07
C ALA A 441 37.01 31.55 44.30
N GLY A 442 36.06 32.48 44.21
CA GLY A 442 36.25 33.90 44.54
C GLY A 442 35.48 34.29 45.80
N ASP A 443 35.67 35.54 46.23
CA ASP A 443 35.17 36.07 47.50
C ASP A 443 33.64 36.36 47.48
N ILE A 444 33.03 36.42 48.66
CA ILE A 444 31.63 36.86 48.80
C ILE A 444 31.55 38.33 48.43
N THR A 445 30.82 38.62 47.35
CA THR A 445 30.70 39.98 46.80
C THR A 445 29.51 40.73 47.38
N LYS A 446 28.54 40.02 47.98
CA LYS A 446 27.38 40.62 48.66
C LYS A 446 26.94 39.76 49.84
N GLU A 447 26.93 40.33 51.03
CA GLU A 447 26.57 39.65 52.28
C GLU A 447 25.05 39.35 52.35
N PRO A 448 24.63 38.15 52.82
CA PRO A 448 23.21 37.80 52.98
C PRO A 448 22.53 38.56 54.13
N THR A 449 21.26 38.90 53.96
CA THR A 449 20.39 39.51 54.99
C THR A 449 19.26 38.56 55.42
N CYS A 450 18.37 38.98 56.33
CA CYS A 450 17.29 38.13 56.86
C CYS A 450 16.33 37.59 55.79
N THR A 451 16.18 38.29 54.66
CA THR A 451 15.23 37.92 53.58
C THR A 451 15.84 37.87 52.19
N VAL A 452 17.07 38.39 52.02
CA VAL A 452 17.73 38.48 50.71
C VAL A 452 19.02 37.69 50.75
N ASN A 453 19.15 36.72 49.85
CA ASN A 453 20.37 35.93 49.67
C ASN A 453 21.56 36.83 49.32
N GLY A 454 22.74 36.48 49.81
CA GLY A 454 24.03 37.05 49.41
C GLY A 454 24.53 36.41 48.10
N GLU A 455 25.69 36.84 47.61
CA GLU A 455 26.22 36.43 46.30
C GLU A 455 27.74 36.20 46.34
N GLN A 456 28.19 35.05 45.83
CA GLN A 456 29.60 34.68 45.70
C GLN A 456 29.96 34.44 44.22
N GLN A 457 31.05 35.04 43.76
CA GLN A 457 31.45 35.02 42.35
C GLN A 457 32.65 34.09 42.12
N TYR A 458 32.57 33.26 41.08
CA TYR A 458 33.60 32.32 40.64
C TYR A 458 34.10 32.73 39.26
N THR A 459 35.41 32.63 39.00
CA THR A 459 35.99 32.94 37.69
C THR A 459 36.72 31.72 37.13
N CYS A 460 36.44 31.36 35.88
CA CYS A 460 37.09 30.25 35.20
C CYS A 460 38.53 30.64 34.84
N THR A 461 39.50 29.81 35.23
CA THR A 461 40.93 30.09 35.06
C THR A 461 41.43 29.96 33.62
N VAL A 462 40.59 29.46 32.71
CA VAL A 462 40.94 29.18 31.31
C VAL A 462 40.37 30.20 30.34
N CYS A 463 39.12 30.63 30.53
CA CYS A 463 38.42 31.57 29.63
C CYS A 463 37.97 32.87 30.30
N ASN A 464 38.30 33.08 31.59
CA ASN A 464 37.93 34.26 32.39
C ASN A 464 36.43 34.57 32.50
N GLN A 465 35.54 33.67 32.04
CA GLN A 465 34.12 33.79 32.29
C GLN A 465 33.83 33.70 33.80
N SER A 466 32.83 34.45 34.25
CA SER A 466 32.44 34.54 35.66
C SER A 466 31.04 33.97 35.86
N LYS A 467 30.82 33.24 36.97
CA LYS A 467 29.48 32.83 37.41
C LYS A 467 29.25 33.23 38.87
N THR A 468 28.03 33.59 39.22
CA THR A 468 27.67 34.02 40.58
C THR A 468 26.68 33.02 41.16
N GLU A 469 26.98 32.50 42.35
CA GLU A 469 26.09 31.59 43.07
C GLU A 469 25.52 32.27 44.33
N PRO A 470 24.24 32.05 44.66
CA PRO A 470 23.60 32.69 45.79
C PRO A 470 23.99 32.03 47.13
N VAL A 471 24.38 32.84 48.10
CA VAL A 471 24.60 32.46 49.50
C VAL A 471 23.30 32.69 50.27
N LYS A 472 22.78 31.64 50.90
CA LYS A 472 21.42 31.64 51.48
C LYS A 472 21.21 32.72 52.57
N ALA A 473 20.07 33.40 52.54
CA ALA A 473 19.62 34.40 53.51
C ALA A 473 19.56 33.85 54.94
N THR A 474 19.81 34.71 55.93
CA THR A 474 19.99 34.31 57.34
C THR A 474 18.68 34.03 58.09
N GLY A 475 17.53 34.42 57.55
CA GLY A 475 16.20 34.20 58.14
C GLY A 475 15.82 35.21 59.24
N HIS A 476 14.55 35.18 59.65
CA HIS A 476 14.00 36.04 60.71
C HIS A 476 13.93 35.33 62.06
N ASP A 477 14.23 36.07 63.14
CA ASP A 477 14.20 35.60 64.54
C ASP A 477 13.01 36.23 65.30
N TRP A 478 11.92 35.48 65.44
CA TRP A 478 10.59 35.98 65.83
C TRP A 478 10.27 35.82 67.32
N GLN A 479 9.61 36.83 67.91
CA GLN A 479 9.06 36.76 69.27
C GLN A 479 7.58 37.20 69.34
N ILE A 480 6.80 36.63 70.27
CA ILE A 480 5.36 36.93 70.44
C ILE A 480 5.19 38.32 71.03
N ASN A 481 4.36 39.14 70.39
CA ASN A 481 3.98 40.45 70.90
C ASN A 481 2.58 40.40 71.57
N LYS A 482 1.54 39.88 70.90
CA LYS A 482 0.17 39.83 71.47
C LYS A 482 -0.73 38.77 70.84
N ILE A 483 -1.55 38.06 71.63
CA ILE A 483 -2.59 37.14 71.14
C ILE A 483 -3.87 37.92 70.82
N LEU A 484 -4.41 37.73 69.62
CA LEU A 484 -5.57 38.45 69.08
C LEU A 484 -6.85 37.60 69.09
N SER A 485 -6.73 36.27 68.92
CA SER A 485 -7.83 35.31 69.11
C SER A 485 -7.29 33.93 69.50
N ALA A 486 -8.01 33.19 70.35
CA ALA A 486 -7.57 31.88 70.85
C ALA A 486 -7.99 30.73 69.91
N ALA A 487 -7.17 29.67 69.84
CA ALA A 487 -7.37 28.52 68.94
C ALA A 487 -8.30 27.43 69.55
N THR A 488 -9.02 26.69 68.70
CA THR A 488 -9.85 25.52 69.05
C THR A 488 -9.27 24.22 68.45
N CYS A 489 -9.95 23.07 68.58
CA CYS A 489 -9.42 21.77 68.13
C CYS A 489 -9.40 21.56 66.60
N THR A 490 -10.07 22.41 65.83
CA THR A 490 -10.10 22.37 64.35
C THR A 490 -9.89 23.73 63.70
N SER A 491 -9.98 24.82 64.48
CA SER A 491 -9.88 26.19 63.96
C SER A 491 -8.73 26.90 64.63
N ASN A 492 -7.85 27.49 63.82
CA ASN A 492 -6.67 28.16 64.32
C ASN A 492 -7.03 29.52 64.98
N GLY A 493 -6.31 29.89 66.03
CA GLY A 493 -6.29 31.24 66.61
C GLY A 493 -5.26 32.13 65.92
N ILE A 494 -5.09 33.39 66.35
CA ILE A 494 -4.15 34.33 65.74
C ILE A 494 -3.35 35.07 66.81
N ALA A 495 -2.02 35.07 66.68
CA ALA A 495 -1.07 35.83 67.50
C ALA A 495 -0.17 36.69 66.62
N ARG A 496 0.14 37.90 67.07
CA ARG A 496 1.06 38.82 66.39
C ARG A 496 2.48 38.62 66.91
N TYR A 497 3.41 38.31 66.01
CA TYR A 497 4.85 38.14 66.27
C TYR A 497 5.64 39.29 65.64
N ILE A 498 6.79 39.63 66.22
CA ILE A 498 7.70 40.66 65.71
C ILE A 498 9.13 40.10 65.71
N CYS A 499 9.87 40.31 64.61
CA CYS A 499 11.25 39.86 64.47
C CYS A 499 12.18 40.77 65.28
N LYS A 500 13.02 40.20 66.14
CA LYS A 500 13.91 40.95 67.03
C LYS A 500 15.03 41.67 66.28
N THR A 501 15.45 41.12 65.14
CA THR A 501 16.58 41.62 64.34
C THR A 501 16.21 42.72 63.34
N CYS A 502 15.01 42.71 62.76
CA CYS A 502 14.59 43.71 61.75
C CYS A 502 13.31 44.48 62.09
N GLY A 503 12.63 44.16 63.19
CA GLY A 503 11.45 44.89 63.68
C GLY A 503 10.17 44.68 62.88
N TYR A 504 10.19 43.90 61.79
CA TYR A 504 8.98 43.58 61.02
C TYR A 504 8.00 42.76 61.87
N GLY A 505 6.71 43.02 61.75
CA GLY A 505 5.66 42.40 62.57
C GLY A 505 4.57 41.75 61.74
N GLU A 506 4.34 40.46 61.98
CA GLU A 506 3.46 39.60 61.20
C GLU A 506 2.44 38.88 62.11
N ASN A 507 1.23 38.66 61.61
CA ASN A 507 0.21 37.88 62.30
C ASN A 507 0.41 36.40 61.96
N HIS A 508 0.80 35.61 62.94
CA HIS A 508 0.96 34.18 62.80
C HIS A 508 -0.27 33.48 63.35
N THR A 509 -0.66 32.46 62.62
CA THR A 509 -1.80 31.63 62.95
C THR A 509 -1.39 30.67 64.07
N ILE A 510 -2.02 30.76 65.23
CA ILE A 510 -1.86 29.80 66.33
C ILE A 510 -2.63 28.55 65.93
N THR A 511 -1.92 27.50 65.56
CA THR A 511 -2.54 26.29 65.05
C THR A 511 -3.42 25.62 66.10
N ALA A 512 -4.55 25.08 65.62
CA ALA A 512 -5.54 24.35 66.40
C ALA A 512 -4.87 23.30 67.30
N THR A 513 -5.36 23.14 68.52
CA THR A 513 -4.70 22.39 69.63
C THR A 513 -4.57 20.87 69.41
N GLY A 514 -4.94 20.37 68.24
CA GLY A 514 -4.76 18.98 67.84
C GLY A 514 -5.83 18.04 68.41
N HIS A 515 -5.93 16.89 67.78
CA HIS A 515 -6.94 15.88 68.07
C HIS A 515 -6.52 14.98 69.24
N LYS A 516 -7.45 14.71 70.18
CA LYS A 516 -7.23 13.83 71.34
C LYS A 516 -7.76 12.41 71.02
N PRO A 517 -6.91 11.39 70.88
CA PRO A 517 -7.31 10.11 70.31
C PRO A 517 -8.06 9.19 71.30
N GLU A 518 -9.08 8.49 70.80
CA GLU A 518 -9.79 7.36 71.44
C GLU A 518 -10.07 6.26 70.41
N ILE A 519 -10.05 5.00 70.83
CA ILE A 519 -10.23 3.85 69.92
C ILE A 519 -11.71 3.46 69.88
N ARG A 520 -12.27 3.37 68.68
CA ARG A 520 -13.64 2.93 68.40
C ARG A 520 -13.64 1.77 67.40
N ASN A 521 -14.73 1.02 67.34
CA ASN A 521 -14.93 -0.08 66.38
C ASN A 521 -13.96 -1.27 66.53
N LYS A 522 -13.41 -1.49 67.73
CA LYS A 522 -12.66 -2.71 68.04
C LYS A 522 -13.60 -3.92 68.00
N LYS A 523 -13.20 -4.99 67.30
CA LYS A 523 -14.00 -6.19 67.15
C LYS A 523 -13.13 -7.44 67.25
N GLU A 524 -13.50 -8.38 68.10
CA GLU A 524 -12.73 -9.61 68.31
C GLU A 524 -12.92 -10.59 67.13
N ALA A 525 -11.90 -11.43 66.87
CA ALA A 525 -11.94 -12.39 65.76
C ALA A 525 -12.86 -13.60 66.06
N THR A 526 -13.69 -13.95 65.09
CA THR A 526 -14.59 -15.12 65.12
C THR A 526 -14.18 -16.15 64.07
N CYS A 527 -14.87 -17.30 63.98
CA CYS A 527 -14.54 -18.29 62.97
C CYS A 527 -14.85 -17.83 61.53
N SER A 528 -15.89 -17.01 61.32
CA SER A 528 -16.27 -16.51 60.00
C SER A 528 -15.82 -15.08 59.69
N SER A 529 -15.31 -14.32 60.66
CA SER A 529 -14.89 -12.94 60.42
C SER A 529 -13.60 -12.61 61.15
N THR A 530 -12.67 -11.99 60.43
CA THR A 530 -11.40 -11.52 61.00
C THR A 530 -11.71 -10.48 62.06
N GLY A 531 -10.96 -10.52 63.16
CA GLY A 531 -11.02 -9.48 64.18
C GLY A 531 -10.38 -8.20 63.65
N TYR A 532 -10.59 -7.11 64.35
CA TYR A 532 -10.07 -5.80 64.00
C TYR A 532 -9.72 -5.04 65.27
N THR A 533 -8.48 -4.55 65.37
CA THR A 533 -7.98 -3.91 66.60
C THR A 533 -8.66 -2.58 66.92
N GLY A 534 -9.43 -2.01 65.97
CA GLY A 534 -10.21 -0.79 66.11
C GLY A 534 -9.51 0.43 65.53
N ASP A 535 -10.31 1.42 65.14
CA ASP A 535 -9.87 2.66 64.54
C ASP A 535 -9.69 3.74 65.61
N THR A 536 -8.69 4.61 65.43
CA THR A 536 -8.44 5.70 66.37
C THR A 536 -9.14 6.97 65.88
N TYR A 537 -9.99 7.59 66.70
CA TYR A 537 -10.77 8.81 66.42
C TYR A 537 -10.43 9.92 67.41
N CYS A 538 -10.66 11.18 67.05
CA CYS A 538 -10.57 12.28 67.99
C CYS A 538 -11.81 12.36 68.89
N SER A 539 -11.67 12.28 70.21
CA SER A 539 -12.78 12.38 71.18
C SER A 539 -13.47 13.75 71.23
N VAL A 540 -12.77 14.81 70.80
CA VAL A 540 -13.26 16.19 70.85
C VAL A 540 -14.04 16.63 69.59
N CYS A 541 -13.62 16.20 68.40
CA CYS A 541 -14.24 16.61 67.13
C CYS A 541 -14.70 15.44 66.23
N ASN A 542 -14.63 14.20 66.73
CA ASN A 542 -15.06 12.95 66.07
C ASN A 542 -14.38 12.63 64.71
N LYS A 543 -13.25 13.27 64.37
CA LYS A 543 -12.52 12.99 63.12
C LYS A 543 -11.67 11.71 63.26
N LYS A 544 -11.73 10.80 62.27
CA LYS A 544 -10.94 9.55 62.23
C LYS A 544 -9.45 9.88 61.99
N LEU A 545 -8.57 9.35 62.83
CA LEU A 545 -7.14 9.69 62.89
C LEU A 545 -6.24 8.60 62.29
N SER A 546 -6.54 7.33 62.55
CA SER A 546 -5.85 6.19 61.91
C SER A 546 -6.73 4.94 61.93
N SER A 547 -6.49 4.02 60.99
CA SER A 547 -7.20 2.76 60.89
C SER A 547 -6.41 1.63 61.57
N GLY A 548 -7.10 0.73 62.27
CA GLY A 548 -6.52 -0.44 62.94
C GLY A 548 -6.07 -1.57 61.99
N GLU A 549 -5.52 -2.64 62.57
CA GLU A 549 -5.03 -3.82 61.85
C GLU A 549 -5.98 -5.01 62.00
N THR A 550 -5.91 -5.94 61.03
CA THR A 550 -6.82 -7.08 60.92
C THR A 550 -6.24 -8.32 61.60
N ILE A 551 -7.01 -8.94 62.50
CA ILE A 551 -6.65 -10.13 63.28
C ILE A 551 -7.24 -11.38 62.59
N ALA A 552 -6.43 -12.43 62.41
CA ALA A 552 -6.84 -13.66 61.71
C ALA A 552 -8.01 -14.41 62.40
N LYS A 553 -8.82 -15.11 61.60
CA LYS A 553 -10.03 -15.86 62.02
C LYS A 553 -9.68 -17.09 62.87
N LYS A 554 -10.65 -17.55 63.68
CA LYS A 554 -10.56 -18.83 64.42
C LYS A 554 -11.12 -20.01 63.60
N GLU A 555 -10.84 -21.25 63.98
CA GLU A 555 -11.30 -22.46 63.26
C GLU A 555 -12.82 -22.72 63.39
N HIS A 556 -13.44 -23.35 62.38
CA HIS A 556 -14.91 -23.60 62.32
C HIS A 556 -15.34 -24.94 62.94
N THR A 557 -16.59 -25.01 63.44
CA THR A 557 -17.24 -26.24 63.95
C THR A 557 -18.50 -26.56 63.13
N TRP A 558 -18.53 -27.69 62.41
CA TRP A 558 -19.50 -27.99 61.33
C TRP A 558 -20.61 -28.97 61.74
N VAL A 559 -21.85 -28.77 61.24
CA VAL A 559 -23.04 -29.61 61.48
C VAL A 559 -23.76 -29.94 60.17
N LYS A 560 -24.03 -31.22 59.90
CA LYS A 560 -24.66 -31.70 58.65
C LYS A 560 -26.08 -31.15 58.42
N GLN A 561 -26.43 -30.91 57.15
CA GLN A 561 -27.73 -30.45 56.64
C GLN A 561 -28.19 -31.36 55.49
N ASP A 562 -29.38 -31.08 54.94
CA ASP A 562 -29.93 -31.77 53.78
C ASP A 562 -29.06 -31.53 52.53
N ASN A 563 -28.86 -32.58 51.74
CA ASN A 563 -28.02 -32.53 50.55
C ASN A 563 -28.65 -31.71 49.42
N ILE A 564 -27.82 -31.04 48.63
CA ILE A 564 -28.23 -30.40 47.38
C ILE A 564 -28.23 -31.48 46.28
N PRO A 565 -29.36 -31.70 45.58
CA PRO A 565 -29.46 -32.73 44.56
C PRO A 565 -28.52 -32.49 43.37
N ALA A 566 -28.04 -33.57 42.76
CA ALA A 566 -27.09 -33.54 41.65
C ALA A 566 -27.63 -32.77 40.42
N THR A 567 -26.72 -32.12 39.70
CA THR A 567 -26.95 -31.37 38.45
C THR A 567 -26.12 -31.96 37.30
N CYS A 568 -26.19 -31.39 36.09
CA CYS A 568 -25.44 -31.91 34.93
C CYS A 568 -23.92 -31.84 35.12
N GLU A 569 -23.44 -30.83 35.85
CA GLU A 569 -22.02 -30.48 35.96
C GLU A 569 -21.45 -30.75 37.36
N LYS A 570 -22.31 -30.92 38.36
CA LYS A 570 -21.93 -31.19 39.75
C LYS A 570 -22.79 -32.30 40.33
N GLY A 571 -22.17 -33.22 41.04
CA GLY A 571 -22.84 -34.29 41.77
C GLY A 571 -23.71 -33.78 42.91
N GLU A 572 -24.33 -34.72 43.63
CA GLU A 572 -25.08 -34.39 44.83
C GLU A 572 -24.10 -33.88 45.90
N MET A 573 -24.43 -32.75 46.51
CA MET A 573 -23.55 -32.09 47.48
C MET A 573 -24.10 -32.30 48.89
N GLU A 574 -23.30 -32.91 49.76
CA GLU A 574 -23.54 -32.93 51.19
C GLU A 574 -23.17 -31.58 51.79
N VAL A 575 -24.12 -30.94 52.47
CA VAL A 575 -23.92 -29.60 53.03
C VAL A 575 -23.75 -29.68 54.54
N GLU A 576 -22.63 -29.19 55.06
CA GLU A 576 -22.39 -29.03 56.49
C GLU A 576 -22.41 -27.54 56.85
N LYS A 577 -23.33 -27.10 57.71
CA LYS A 577 -23.42 -25.72 58.16
C LYS A 577 -22.73 -25.55 59.50
N CYS A 578 -21.81 -24.59 59.60
CA CYS A 578 -21.15 -24.26 60.85
C CYS A 578 -22.19 -23.75 61.86
N SER A 579 -22.28 -24.41 63.02
CA SER A 579 -23.30 -24.10 64.04
C SER A 579 -23.14 -22.72 64.68
N VAL A 580 -21.95 -22.11 64.54
CA VAL A 580 -21.62 -20.82 65.16
C VAL A 580 -21.86 -19.64 64.21
N CYS A 581 -21.46 -19.75 62.95
CA CYS A 581 -21.50 -18.63 62.01
C CYS A 581 -22.45 -18.82 60.83
N GLY A 582 -22.97 -20.04 60.63
CA GLY A 582 -23.89 -20.33 59.55
C GLY A 582 -23.25 -20.45 58.17
N GLU A 583 -21.92 -20.34 58.03
CA GLU A 583 -21.24 -20.70 56.79
C GLU A 583 -21.48 -22.17 56.47
N THR A 584 -21.65 -22.49 55.19
CA THR A 584 -21.92 -23.84 54.69
C THR A 584 -20.71 -24.37 53.94
N LYS A 585 -20.31 -25.60 54.26
CA LYS A 585 -19.28 -26.38 53.59
C LYS A 585 -19.98 -27.47 52.79
N GLU A 586 -19.86 -27.40 51.47
CA GLU A 586 -20.47 -28.35 50.56
C GLU A 586 -19.42 -29.36 50.09
N THR A 587 -19.69 -30.65 50.25
CA THR A 587 -18.81 -31.75 49.84
C THR A 587 -19.53 -32.58 48.80
N GLU A 588 -18.95 -32.73 47.62
CA GLU A 588 -19.53 -33.51 46.53
C GLU A 588 -19.45 -35.01 46.85
N ILE A 589 -20.60 -35.68 46.97
CA ILE A 589 -20.70 -37.08 47.44
C ILE A 589 -21.18 -38.07 46.38
N SER A 590 -21.56 -37.59 45.19
CA SER A 590 -21.84 -38.44 44.04
C SER A 590 -21.26 -37.82 42.77
N ASP A 591 -21.25 -38.57 41.67
CA ASP A 591 -20.81 -38.05 40.39
C ASP A 591 -21.90 -37.16 39.76
N PRO A 592 -21.54 -36.11 39.00
CA PRO A 592 -22.49 -35.29 38.24
C PRO A 592 -23.41 -36.13 37.35
N LEU A 593 -24.65 -35.67 37.15
CA LEU A 593 -25.65 -36.37 36.32
C LEU A 593 -25.24 -36.49 34.84
N GLY A 594 -24.25 -35.72 34.41
CA GLY A 594 -23.79 -35.63 33.04
C GLY A 594 -24.77 -34.89 32.13
N HIS A 595 -24.28 -34.43 30.98
CA HIS A 595 -25.12 -33.75 30.01
C HIS A 595 -25.91 -34.75 29.16
N ASP A 596 -27.23 -34.56 29.11
CA ASP A 596 -28.17 -35.35 28.31
C ASP A 596 -28.49 -34.59 27.02
N TYR A 597 -27.58 -34.66 26.05
CA TYR A 597 -27.67 -33.95 24.78
C TYR A 597 -28.75 -34.54 23.86
N GLY A 598 -29.62 -33.67 23.35
CA GLY A 598 -30.67 -34.03 22.39
C GLY A 598 -30.14 -34.32 20.97
N GLU A 599 -31.07 -34.40 20.01
CA GLU A 599 -30.73 -34.66 18.61
C GLU A 599 -29.93 -33.51 17.98
N TRP A 600 -29.05 -33.87 17.03
CA TRP A 600 -28.25 -32.90 16.29
C TRP A 600 -29.11 -32.06 15.34
N VAL A 601 -29.02 -30.74 15.47
CA VAL A 601 -29.64 -29.79 14.57
C VAL A 601 -28.59 -29.29 13.59
N VAL A 602 -28.82 -29.50 12.29
CA VAL A 602 -27.93 -29.00 11.24
C VAL A 602 -28.11 -27.49 11.11
N ILE A 603 -27.11 -26.74 11.58
CA ILE A 603 -27.10 -25.27 11.50
C ILE A 603 -26.58 -24.81 10.14
N LYS A 604 -25.56 -25.50 9.63
CA LYS A 604 -24.94 -25.19 8.34
C LYS A 604 -24.46 -26.48 7.68
N LYS A 605 -24.90 -26.74 6.45
CA LYS A 605 -24.43 -27.92 5.69
C LYS A 605 -22.98 -27.71 5.22
N PRO A 606 -22.13 -28.75 5.22
CA PRO A 606 -20.79 -28.67 4.65
C PRO A 606 -20.86 -28.41 3.14
N THR A 607 -19.84 -27.73 2.62
CA THR A 607 -19.67 -27.44 1.19
C THR A 607 -18.39 -28.08 0.68
N CYS A 608 -18.07 -27.94 -0.62
CA CYS A 608 -16.87 -28.56 -1.21
C CYS A 608 -15.56 -28.18 -0.54
N THR A 609 -15.48 -26.98 0.06
CA THR A 609 -14.25 -26.44 0.68
C THR A 609 -14.42 -25.96 2.12
N LYS A 610 -15.66 -25.83 2.63
CA LYS A 610 -15.93 -25.35 3.99
C LYS A 610 -16.67 -26.40 4.82
N TYR A 611 -16.24 -26.53 6.08
CA TYR A 611 -16.85 -27.39 7.09
C TYR A 611 -18.33 -27.03 7.30
N GLY A 612 -19.13 -28.04 7.62
CA GLY A 612 -20.48 -27.86 8.11
C GLY A 612 -20.49 -27.55 9.60
N LEU A 613 -21.66 -27.28 10.16
CA LEU A 613 -21.86 -27.04 11.57
C LEU A 613 -23.20 -27.65 12.02
N ASN A 614 -23.11 -28.64 12.89
CA ASN A 614 -24.24 -29.20 13.62
C ASN A 614 -24.14 -28.77 15.08
N LYS A 615 -25.29 -28.56 15.73
CA LYS A 615 -25.35 -28.18 17.14
C LYS A 615 -26.45 -28.98 17.85
N ARG A 616 -26.19 -29.49 19.04
CA ARG A 616 -27.20 -30.11 19.91
C ARG A 616 -27.14 -29.54 21.31
N TYR A 617 -28.29 -29.46 21.96
CA TYR A 617 -28.45 -28.83 23.27
C TYR A 617 -28.74 -29.88 24.32
N CYS A 618 -28.19 -29.71 25.52
CA CYS A 618 -28.54 -30.53 26.66
C CYS A 618 -30.01 -30.30 27.00
N LYS A 619 -30.77 -31.35 27.28
CA LYS A 619 -32.20 -31.23 27.65
C LYS A 619 -32.40 -30.77 29.09
N ARG A 620 -31.33 -30.83 29.90
CA ARG A 620 -31.36 -30.58 31.35
C ARG A 620 -30.66 -29.27 31.74
N CYS A 621 -29.82 -28.71 30.88
CA CYS A 621 -29.19 -27.39 31.04
C CYS A 621 -29.03 -26.69 29.68
N ASN A 622 -28.68 -25.40 29.68
CA ASN A 622 -28.49 -24.63 28.44
C ASN A 622 -27.14 -24.88 27.73
N ASP A 623 -26.39 -25.91 28.14
CA ASP A 623 -25.12 -26.27 27.52
C ASP A 623 -25.31 -26.94 26.13
N PHE A 624 -24.29 -26.88 25.29
CA PHE A 624 -24.36 -27.36 23.90
C PHE A 624 -23.07 -27.97 23.38
N GLU A 625 -23.21 -28.94 22.48
CA GLU A 625 -22.11 -29.50 21.69
C GLU A 625 -22.19 -29.04 20.24
N VAL A 626 -21.01 -28.87 19.64
CA VAL A 626 -20.84 -28.54 18.22
C VAL A 626 -20.06 -29.64 17.51
N ASP A 627 -20.55 -30.05 16.35
CA ASP A 627 -19.88 -30.98 15.44
C ASP A 627 -19.63 -30.27 14.11
N THR A 628 -18.43 -30.43 13.57
CA THR A 628 -17.98 -29.74 12.35
C THR A 628 -17.69 -30.76 11.25
N PRO A 629 -18.72 -31.28 10.57
CA PRO A 629 -18.51 -32.27 9.51
C PRO A 629 -17.60 -31.72 8.41
N GLU A 630 -16.63 -32.54 8.01
CA GLU A 630 -15.59 -32.17 7.04
C GLU A 630 -16.17 -31.74 5.68
N PRO A 631 -15.46 -30.89 4.92
CA PRO A 631 -15.88 -30.50 3.58
C PRO A 631 -16.13 -31.71 2.68
N THR A 632 -17.16 -31.65 1.84
CA THR A 632 -17.58 -32.79 1.00
C THR A 632 -16.57 -33.14 -0.10
N GLY A 633 -15.62 -32.24 -0.39
CA GLY A 633 -14.66 -32.35 -1.48
C GLY A 633 -15.29 -32.19 -2.86
N HIS A 634 -14.45 -32.16 -3.90
CA HIS A 634 -14.85 -31.96 -5.29
C HIS A 634 -15.24 -33.28 -5.98
N GLN A 635 -16.36 -33.87 -5.56
CA GLN A 635 -16.77 -35.20 -6.03
C GLN A 635 -17.42 -35.18 -7.42
N HIS A 636 -18.08 -34.09 -7.83
CA HIS A 636 -18.66 -33.94 -9.16
C HIS A 636 -17.81 -33.03 -10.03
N THR A 637 -17.06 -33.62 -10.96
CA THR A 637 -16.09 -32.90 -11.81
C THR A 637 -16.29 -33.21 -13.29
N LYS A 638 -16.09 -32.21 -14.15
CA LYS A 638 -16.10 -32.33 -15.62
C LYS A 638 -14.90 -31.62 -16.24
N ILE A 639 -14.55 -31.99 -17.46
CA ILE A 639 -13.51 -31.30 -18.22
C ILE A 639 -14.16 -30.23 -19.08
N ILE A 640 -13.76 -28.97 -18.89
CA ILE A 640 -14.20 -27.82 -19.68
C ILE A 640 -13.04 -27.29 -20.53
N ASP A 641 -13.33 -26.48 -21.54
CA ASP A 641 -12.33 -25.74 -22.34
C ASP A 641 -11.31 -26.60 -23.12
N GLN A 642 -11.62 -27.87 -23.34
CA GLN A 642 -10.82 -28.75 -24.18
C GLN A 642 -10.85 -28.30 -25.65
N LYS A 643 -9.69 -27.94 -26.20
CA LYS A 643 -9.52 -27.44 -27.58
C LYS A 643 -8.40 -28.19 -28.32
N PRO A 644 -8.60 -28.73 -29.53
CA PRO A 644 -7.52 -29.34 -30.30
C PRO A 644 -6.58 -28.28 -30.90
N ALA A 645 -5.28 -28.59 -31.02
CA ALA A 645 -4.28 -27.67 -31.61
C ALA A 645 -4.40 -27.56 -33.15
N THR A 646 -4.24 -26.36 -33.70
CA THR A 646 -4.27 -26.05 -35.15
C THR A 646 -2.87 -25.65 -35.67
N CYS A 647 -2.75 -25.11 -36.89
CA CYS A 647 -1.46 -24.66 -37.45
C CYS A 647 -0.85 -23.48 -36.69
N GLU A 648 -1.70 -22.61 -36.13
CA GLU A 648 -1.32 -21.36 -35.48
C GLU A 648 -1.70 -21.34 -34.01
N GLU A 649 -2.79 -22.02 -33.65
CA GLU A 649 -3.30 -22.01 -32.29
C GLU A 649 -2.89 -23.28 -31.55
N LYS A 650 -2.37 -23.07 -30.34
CA LYS A 650 -2.14 -24.16 -29.40
C LYS A 650 -3.50 -24.76 -29.00
N GLY A 651 -3.52 -26.06 -28.81
CA GLY A 651 -4.66 -26.76 -28.22
C GLY A 651 -4.57 -26.76 -26.71
N TYR A 652 -5.63 -27.19 -26.05
CA TYR A 652 -5.72 -27.29 -24.61
C TYR A 652 -6.39 -28.60 -24.22
N THR A 653 -5.82 -29.32 -23.25
CA THR A 653 -6.41 -30.61 -22.83
C THR A 653 -7.72 -30.45 -22.07
N GLY A 654 -8.05 -29.22 -21.64
CA GLY A 654 -9.21 -28.84 -20.84
C GLY A 654 -8.95 -28.89 -19.34
N ASP A 655 -9.68 -28.05 -18.60
CA ASP A 655 -9.62 -27.88 -17.16
C ASP A 655 -10.54 -28.83 -16.43
N VAL A 656 -10.10 -29.37 -15.30
CA VAL A 656 -10.96 -30.15 -14.41
C VAL A 656 -11.73 -29.16 -13.54
N TYR A 657 -13.03 -29.04 -13.80
CA TYR A 657 -13.96 -28.12 -13.17
C TYR A 657 -14.92 -28.88 -12.25
N CYS A 658 -15.12 -28.39 -11.03
CA CYS A 658 -16.09 -28.96 -10.10
C CYS A 658 -17.47 -28.32 -10.28
N GLU A 659 -18.49 -29.13 -10.54
CA GLU A 659 -19.84 -28.65 -10.85
C GLU A 659 -20.59 -28.14 -9.60
N ASP A 660 -20.23 -28.64 -8.42
CA ASP A 660 -20.91 -28.30 -7.16
C ASP A 660 -20.53 -26.90 -6.63
N CYS A 661 -19.25 -26.53 -6.73
CA CYS A 661 -18.72 -25.26 -6.23
C CYS A 661 -18.22 -24.33 -7.33
N ARG A 662 -18.35 -24.74 -8.60
CA ARG A 662 -18.06 -23.94 -9.79
C ARG A 662 -16.64 -23.38 -9.87
N VAL A 663 -15.67 -24.12 -9.34
CA VAL A 663 -14.25 -23.75 -9.38
C VAL A 663 -13.44 -24.76 -10.19
N ILE A 664 -12.39 -24.26 -10.85
CA ILE A 664 -11.38 -25.07 -11.52
C ILE A 664 -10.44 -25.63 -10.46
N ILE A 665 -10.30 -26.96 -10.45
CA ILE A 665 -9.54 -27.69 -9.43
C ILE A 665 -8.23 -28.26 -9.96
N GLN A 666 -8.06 -28.31 -11.28
CA GLN A 666 -6.80 -28.66 -11.91
C GLN A 666 -6.76 -28.14 -13.34
N ASP A 667 -5.73 -27.36 -13.64
CA ASP A 667 -5.55 -26.79 -14.97
C ASP A 667 -5.16 -27.86 -16.01
N GLY A 668 -5.69 -27.69 -17.22
CA GLY A 668 -5.28 -28.39 -18.42
C GLY A 668 -3.87 -28.01 -18.86
N LYS A 669 -3.30 -28.78 -19.79
CA LYS A 669 -1.99 -28.51 -20.38
C LYS A 669 -2.14 -28.03 -21.82
N GLU A 670 -1.34 -27.03 -22.16
CA GLU A 670 -1.19 -26.56 -23.53
C GLU A 670 -0.60 -27.64 -24.44
N ILE A 671 -1.20 -27.78 -25.60
CA ILE A 671 -0.77 -28.62 -26.70
C ILE A 671 -0.18 -27.68 -27.75
N ALA A 672 1.13 -27.73 -27.99
CA ALA A 672 1.78 -26.82 -28.93
C ALA A 672 1.13 -26.83 -30.32
N ALA A 673 1.04 -25.64 -30.94
CA ALA A 673 0.54 -25.46 -32.29
C ALA A 673 1.36 -26.28 -33.30
N THR A 674 0.71 -26.77 -34.34
CA THR A 674 1.30 -27.74 -35.28
C THR A 674 2.25 -27.12 -36.31
N GLY A 675 2.27 -25.79 -36.42
CA GLY A 675 3.14 -24.99 -37.29
C GLY A 675 2.73 -24.97 -38.77
N HIS A 676 3.19 -23.94 -39.50
CA HIS A 676 2.94 -23.80 -40.94
C HIS A 676 3.94 -24.59 -41.80
N ASP A 677 3.44 -25.15 -42.91
CA ASP A 677 4.20 -25.89 -43.91
C ASP A 677 4.05 -25.16 -45.26
N TRP A 678 4.90 -24.16 -45.49
CA TRP A 678 4.85 -23.25 -46.65
C TRP A 678 5.26 -23.96 -47.96
N ASP A 679 4.79 -23.45 -49.10
CA ASP A 679 5.29 -23.80 -50.43
C ASP A 679 6.57 -23.05 -50.79
N ASP A 680 7.06 -23.21 -52.02
CA ASP A 680 8.35 -22.67 -52.47
C ASP A 680 8.28 -21.17 -52.86
N GLY A 681 7.10 -20.54 -52.73
CA GLY A 681 6.86 -19.13 -53.02
C GLY A 681 6.80 -18.80 -54.52
N LYS A 682 5.98 -17.81 -54.88
CA LYS A 682 5.81 -17.31 -56.23
C LYS A 682 6.06 -15.80 -56.26
N ILE A 683 6.83 -15.29 -57.23
CA ILE A 683 6.95 -13.84 -57.44
C ILE A 683 5.60 -13.36 -57.97
N THR A 684 4.97 -12.49 -57.19
CA THR A 684 3.63 -11.93 -57.45
C THR A 684 3.72 -10.49 -57.94
N LYS A 685 4.84 -9.81 -57.71
CA LYS A 685 5.15 -8.48 -58.24
C LYS A 685 6.64 -8.36 -58.54
N GLU A 686 7.01 -7.99 -59.76
CA GLU A 686 8.42 -7.80 -60.11
C GLU A 686 8.94 -6.44 -59.57
N PRO A 687 10.21 -6.34 -59.16
CA PRO A 687 10.82 -5.06 -58.81
C PRO A 687 11.03 -4.19 -60.05
N THR A 688 10.86 -2.88 -59.87
CA THR A 688 11.07 -1.84 -60.90
C THR A 688 12.09 -0.82 -60.40
N GLN A 689 12.40 0.19 -61.21
CA GLN A 689 13.36 1.24 -60.83
C GLN A 689 12.88 2.12 -59.66
N THR A 690 11.57 2.16 -59.41
CA THR A 690 10.94 3.00 -58.38
C THR A 690 10.11 2.22 -57.35
N ALA A 691 9.95 0.89 -57.50
CA ALA A 691 9.18 0.07 -56.57
C ALA A 691 9.78 -1.32 -56.35
N THR A 692 9.77 -1.79 -55.10
CA THR A 692 10.20 -3.14 -54.73
C THR A 692 9.24 -4.21 -55.26
N GLY A 693 9.79 -5.36 -55.63
CA GLY A 693 9.04 -6.55 -56.00
C GLY A 693 8.56 -7.34 -54.78
N ILE A 694 7.69 -8.33 -54.97
CA ILE A 694 7.08 -9.14 -53.91
C ILE A 694 7.04 -10.60 -54.33
N LYS A 695 7.47 -11.49 -53.42
CA LYS A 695 7.38 -12.95 -53.52
C LYS A 695 6.49 -13.51 -52.41
N THR A 696 5.39 -14.17 -52.79
CA THR A 696 4.35 -14.67 -51.87
C THR A 696 4.43 -16.20 -51.70
N TYR A 697 4.48 -16.70 -50.47
CA TYR A 697 4.48 -18.12 -50.06
C TYR A 697 3.11 -18.51 -49.50
N THR A 698 2.61 -19.72 -49.79
CA THR A 698 1.30 -20.21 -49.29
C THR A 698 1.44 -21.46 -48.42
N CYS A 699 0.83 -21.47 -47.24
CA CYS A 699 0.81 -22.61 -46.34
C CYS A 699 -0.06 -23.74 -46.91
N LYS A 700 0.53 -24.94 -47.07
CA LYS A 700 -0.15 -26.10 -47.67
C LYS A 700 -1.33 -26.61 -46.84
N THR A 701 -1.36 -26.33 -45.53
CA THR A 701 -2.40 -26.82 -44.60
C THR A 701 -3.50 -25.81 -44.33
N CYS A 702 -3.19 -24.55 -44.00
CA CYS A 702 -4.20 -23.53 -43.67
C CYS A 702 -4.40 -22.46 -44.74
N LYS A 703 -3.72 -22.56 -45.89
CA LYS A 703 -3.86 -21.67 -47.06
C LYS A 703 -3.50 -20.19 -46.86
N LYS A 704 -3.13 -19.77 -45.64
CA LYS A 704 -2.54 -18.45 -45.39
C LYS A 704 -1.30 -18.21 -46.24
N THR A 705 -1.04 -16.96 -46.57
CA THR A 705 0.10 -16.50 -47.36
C THR A 705 1.06 -15.64 -46.53
N LYS A 706 2.33 -15.56 -46.92
CA LYS A 706 3.31 -14.61 -46.39
C LYS A 706 4.17 -14.06 -47.53
N GLU A 707 4.64 -12.82 -47.43
CA GLU A 707 5.32 -12.12 -48.53
C GLU A 707 6.75 -11.69 -48.16
N GLU A 708 7.62 -11.65 -49.16
CA GLU A 708 9.04 -11.27 -49.06
C GLU A 708 9.35 -10.27 -50.19
N THR A 709 9.92 -9.12 -49.83
CA THR A 709 10.16 -7.99 -50.75
C THR A 709 11.51 -8.09 -51.49
N ILE A 710 11.52 -7.70 -52.77
CA ILE A 710 12.67 -7.72 -53.68
C ILE A 710 13.12 -6.26 -53.95
N PRO A 711 14.40 -5.88 -53.77
CA PRO A 711 14.88 -4.49 -53.90
C PRO A 711 14.70 -3.85 -55.29
N MET A 712 14.59 -2.51 -55.35
CA MET A 712 14.46 -1.69 -56.59
C MET A 712 15.79 -1.46 -57.34
N LEU A 713 15.75 -0.99 -58.59
CA LEU A 713 16.93 -0.81 -59.48
C LEU A 713 17.24 0.69 -59.81
N LYS A 714 18.30 1.31 -59.21
CA LYS A 714 19.00 2.64 -59.45
C LYS A 714 18.23 3.89 -59.99
N GLY A 715 18.42 5.09 -59.34
CA GLY A 715 17.61 6.34 -59.47
C GLY A 715 18.20 7.62 -60.17
N HIS A 716 17.55 8.79 -59.94
CA HIS A 716 17.52 10.05 -60.76
C HIS A 716 18.49 11.21 -60.40
N HIS A 717 18.79 12.11 -61.37
CA HIS A 717 19.53 13.39 -61.21
C HIS A 717 18.63 14.65 -61.33
N TRP A 718 18.78 15.65 -60.45
CA TRP A 718 17.92 16.85 -60.34
C TRP A 718 18.66 18.15 -60.68
N ASP A 719 17.94 19.17 -61.17
CA ASP A 719 18.46 20.52 -61.41
C ASP A 719 18.66 21.32 -60.10
N GLN A 720 19.07 22.59 -60.20
CA GLN A 720 19.34 23.46 -59.03
C GLN A 720 18.06 24.04 -58.37
N GLY A 721 16.88 23.72 -58.90
CA GLY A 721 15.57 24.13 -58.40
C GLY A 721 15.22 25.61 -58.63
N THR A 722 13.93 25.87 -58.81
CA THR A 722 13.36 27.21 -59.08
C THR A 722 12.36 27.58 -57.98
N ILE A 723 12.43 28.80 -57.43
CA ILE A 723 11.47 29.26 -56.42
C ILE A 723 10.13 29.52 -57.12
N THR A 724 9.11 28.75 -56.75
CA THR A 724 7.77 28.78 -57.38
C THR A 724 6.76 29.54 -56.53
N LYS A 725 7.01 29.71 -55.22
CA LYS A 725 6.21 30.56 -54.32
C LYS A 725 7.12 31.30 -53.34
N GLN A 726 7.06 32.63 -53.30
CA GLN A 726 7.86 33.42 -52.36
C GLN A 726 7.25 33.39 -50.95
N PRO A 727 8.05 33.24 -49.88
CA PRO A 727 7.53 33.30 -48.50
C PRO A 727 7.09 34.73 -48.13
N THR A 728 6.03 34.84 -47.34
CA THR A 728 5.54 36.11 -46.77
C THR A 728 5.75 36.14 -45.25
N CYS A 729 5.28 37.21 -44.57
CA CYS A 729 5.42 37.36 -43.11
C CYS A 729 4.72 36.24 -42.33
N THR A 730 3.70 35.60 -42.92
CA THR A 730 2.85 34.60 -42.28
C THR A 730 2.68 33.31 -43.10
N GLU A 731 3.00 33.30 -44.40
CA GLU A 731 2.91 32.10 -45.26
C GLU A 731 4.29 31.64 -45.73
N GLN A 732 4.50 30.31 -45.75
CA GLN A 732 5.72 29.68 -46.27
C GLN A 732 5.77 29.74 -47.81
N GLY A 733 6.98 29.88 -48.35
CA GLY A 733 7.27 29.80 -49.78
C GLY A 733 7.59 28.37 -50.22
N GLU A 734 7.85 28.16 -51.51
CA GLU A 734 8.10 26.85 -52.13
C GLU A 734 9.14 26.96 -53.25
N LYS A 735 10.02 25.96 -53.36
CA LYS A 735 11.07 25.80 -54.40
C LYS A 735 10.96 24.42 -55.04
N THR A 736 10.81 24.36 -56.37
CA THR A 736 10.57 23.13 -57.13
C THR A 736 11.79 22.75 -57.98
N TYR A 737 12.23 21.49 -57.89
CA TYR A 737 13.34 20.89 -58.63
C TYR A 737 12.80 19.98 -59.74
N LYS A 738 13.45 19.98 -60.91
CA LYS A 738 13.09 19.12 -62.05
C LYS A 738 14.18 18.10 -62.34
N CYS A 739 13.78 16.89 -62.74
CA CYS A 739 14.74 15.86 -63.14
C CYS A 739 15.46 16.27 -64.44
N THR A 740 16.75 15.98 -64.53
CA THR A 740 17.64 16.35 -65.64
C THR A 740 18.01 15.16 -66.53
N ASP A 741 17.54 13.96 -66.19
CA ASP A 741 17.73 12.77 -67.01
C ASP A 741 16.84 12.84 -68.27
N GLU A 742 17.38 12.53 -69.45
CA GLU A 742 16.62 12.53 -70.71
C GLU A 742 15.36 11.65 -70.58
N ASP A 743 14.22 12.19 -71.00
CA ASP A 743 12.87 11.61 -70.92
C ASP A 743 12.22 11.49 -69.51
N CYS A 744 12.75 12.15 -68.47
CA CYS A 744 12.14 12.19 -67.13
C CYS A 744 11.47 13.54 -66.81
N ASN A 745 10.15 13.55 -66.62
CA ASN A 745 9.36 14.75 -66.30
C ASN A 745 8.97 14.90 -64.81
N GLU A 746 9.61 14.12 -63.93
CA GLU A 746 9.32 14.17 -62.50
C GLU A 746 9.82 15.48 -61.85
N THR A 747 9.08 15.98 -60.86
CA THR A 747 9.41 17.20 -60.11
C THR A 747 9.14 17.03 -58.62
N TYR A 748 9.97 17.63 -57.76
CA TYR A 748 9.80 17.63 -56.31
C TYR A 748 9.89 19.05 -55.74
N THR A 749 9.08 19.38 -54.75
CA THR A 749 8.97 20.74 -54.16
C THR A 749 9.37 20.74 -52.68
N GLU A 750 10.17 21.74 -52.29
CA GLU A 750 10.69 21.99 -50.95
C GLU A 750 10.14 23.32 -50.40
N SER A 751 9.69 23.35 -49.14
CA SER A 751 9.09 24.53 -48.51
C SER A 751 10.14 25.50 -47.93
N ILE A 752 10.03 26.79 -48.21
CA ILE A 752 10.86 27.87 -47.67
C ILE A 752 10.15 28.52 -46.46
N PRO A 753 10.77 28.61 -45.27
CA PRO A 753 10.13 29.19 -44.07
C PRO A 753 9.67 30.66 -44.24
N ALA A 754 8.57 31.03 -43.58
CA ALA A 754 8.04 32.40 -43.54
C ALA A 754 9.03 33.39 -42.89
N THR A 755 9.03 34.65 -43.34
CA THR A 755 10.10 35.62 -43.03
C THR A 755 10.02 36.26 -41.64
N GLY A 756 8.84 36.25 -41.00
CA GLY A 756 8.55 36.84 -39.69
C GLY A 756 8.52 38.39 -39.68
N HIS A 757 7.86 38.99 -38.68
CA HIS A 757 7.65 40.44 -38.54
C HIS A 757 8.90 41.19 -38.07
N LYS A 758 9.93 41.26 -38.92
CA LYS A 758 11.23 41.84 -38.57
C LYS A 758 11.27 43.38 -38.63
N ASN A 759 10.42 44.03 -39.45
CA ASN A 759 10.32 45.49 -39.50
C ASN A 759 9.03 46.00 -38.84
N THR A 760 9.15 46.54 -37.63
CA THR A 760 8.02 47.12 -36.88
C THR A 760 8.29 48.57 -36.48
N LYS A 761 7.22 49.37 -36.39
CA LYS A 761 7.23 50.75 -35.90
C LYS A 761 6.04 50.99 -34.96
N VAL A 762 6.16 52.00 -34.09
CA VAL A 762 5.08 52.38 -33.17
C VAL A 762 4.26 53.51 -33.79
N LEU A 763 2.93 53.36 -33.82
CA LEU A 763 1.96 54.36 -34.30
C LEU A 763 1.09 54.86 -33.15
N ASN A 764 0.54 56.07 -33.27
CA ASN A 764 -0.41 56.67 -32.32
C ASN A 764 0.13 56.94 -30.89
N GLN A 765 1.44 57.05 -30.71
CA GLN A 765 2.02 57.43 -29.42
C GLN A 765 1.68 58.90 -29.08
N LYS A 766 1.07 59.13 -27.92
CA LYS A 766 0.70 60.45 -27.42
C LYS A 766 1.20 60.60 -25.98
N ASN A 767 2.02 61.60 -25.72
CA ASN A 767 2.51 61.84 -24.36
C ASN A 767 1.41 62.47 -23.49
N ALA A 768 1.33 62.06 -22.22
CA ALA A 768 0.41 62.64 -21.25
C ALA A 768 0.82 64.08 -20.90
N THR A 769 -0.15 64.97 -20.68
CA THR A 769 0.09 66.37 -20.23
C THR A 769 -0.41 66.55 -18.79
N CYS A 770 -0.24 67.73 -18.20
CA CYS A 770 -0.68 68.01 -16.83
C CYS A 770 -2.21 67.91 -16.62
N GLU A 771 -3.01 67.93 -17.69
CA GLU A 771 -4.47 67.86 -17.61
C GLU A 771 -5.10 66.82 -18.58
N SER A 772 -4.32 66.08 -19.39
CA SER A 772 -4.86 65.09 -20.35
C SER A 772 -4.08 63.78 -20.42
N GLU A 773 -4.79 62.65 -20.53
CA GLU A 773 -4.22 61.31 -20.70
C GLU A 773 -3.38 61.17 -21.99
N GLY A 774 -2.30 60.40 -21.89
CA GLY A 774 -1.47 59.95 -22.99
C GLY A 774 -1.74 58.49 -23.38
N TYR A 775 -1.05 57.98 -24.39
CA TYR A 775 -1.18 56.63 -24.93
C TYR A 775 0.19 56.16 -25.44
N THR A 776 0.63 54.95 -25.07
CA THR A 776 1.98 54.45 -25.39
C THR A 776 2.18 54.06 -26.86
N GLY A 777 1.11 54.06 -27.67
CA GLY A 777 1.13 53.72 -29.10
C GLY A 777 1.05 52.22 -29.40
N ASP A 778 0.55 51.89 -30.59
CA ASP A 778 0.37 50.54 -31.13
C ASP A 778 1.61 50.09 -31.92
N THR A 779 2.04 48.84 -31.77
CA THR A 779 3.14 48.26 -32.53
C THR A 779 2.63 47.71 -33.87
N TYR A 780 3.09 48.30 -34.97
CA TYR A 780 2.63 48.09 -36.34
C TYR A 780 3.77 47.51 -37.20
N CYS A 781 3.51 46.47 -37.99
CA CYS A 781 4.50 45.93 -38.92
C CYS A 781 4.35 46.54 -40.30
N ASP A 782 5.44 47.11 -40.81
CA ASP A 782 5.44 47.77 -42.12
C ASP A 782 5.40 46.79 -43.29
N ASP A 783 5.81 45.53 -43.06
CA ASP A 783 5.89 44.49 -44.10
C ASP A 783 4.51 43.86 -44.40
N CYS A 784 3.65 43.68 -43.40
CA CYS A 784 2.31 43.09 -43.58
C CYS A 784 1.14 44.06 -43.33
N LYS A 785 1.44 45.32 -42.99
CA LYS A 785 0.48 46.41 -42.74
C LYS A 785 -0.54 46.14 -41.63
N GLN A 786 -0.25 45.22 -40.70
CA GLN A 786 -1.11 44.86 -39.57
C GLN A 786 -0.57 45.37 -38.23
N ILE A 787 -1.48 45.69 -37.30
CA ILE A 787 -1.17 46.00 -35.90
C ILE A 787 -0.89 44.68 -35.16
N ILE A 788 0.31 44.54 -34.61
CA ILE A 788 0.79 43.31 -33.99
C ILE A 788 0.58 43.33 -32.47
N LYS A 789 0.51 44.52 -31.87
CA LYS A 789 0.23 44.69 -30.43
C LYS A 789 -0.34 46.08 -30.13
N ALA A 790 -1.47 46.15 -29.44
CA ALA A 790 -2.10 47.41 -29.05
C ALA A 790 -1.41 48.08 -27.84
N GLY A 791 -1.34 49.41 -27.84
CA GLY A 791 -0.77 50.26 -26.79
C GLY A 791 -1.66 50.40 -25.54
N LYS A 792 -1.14 50.98 -24.47
CA LYS A 792 -1.85 51.23 -23.20
C LYS A 792 -1.98 52.73 -22.90
N THR A 793 -3.05 53.12 -22.22
CA THR A 793 -3.32 54.50 -21.77
C THR A 793 -2.39 54.92 -20.63
N ILE A 794 -1.92 56.17 -20.66
CA ILE A 794 -1.01 56.80 -19.69
C ILE A 794 -1.81 57.91 -18.99
N SER A 795 -1.94 57.88 -17.66
CA SER A 795 -2.67 58.92 -16.91
C SER A 795 -1.97 60.30 -16.97
N PRO A 796 -2.69 61.43 -16.77
CA PRO A 796 -2.13 62.77 -16.85
C PRO A 796 -0.98 62.99 -15.84
N THR A 797 0.03 63.78 -16.20
CA THR A 797 1.26 63.95 -15.40
C THR A 797 1.11 64.88 -14.19
N GLY A 798 -0.05 65.54 -14.02
CA GLY A 798 -0.30 66.49 -12.94
C GLY A 798 0.50 67.80 -13.04
N HIS A 799 0.15 68.79 -12.21
CA HIS A 799 0.84 70.09 -12.15
C HIS A 799 2.21 69.98 -11.46
N THR A 800 3.25 70.51 -12.09
CA THR A 800 4.58 70.71 -11.48
C THR A 800 4.64 72.10 -10.86
N TRP A 801 4.60 72.18 -9.54
CA TRP A 801 4.64 73.44 -8.78
C TRP A 801 6.09 73.92 -8.56
N ASN A 802 6.27 75.20 -8.30
CA ASN A 802 7.52 75.70 -7.72
C ASN A 802 7.69 75.17 -6.29
N ASP A 803 8.87 75.38 -5.71
CA ASP A 803 9.28 74.72 -4.46
C ASP A 803 8.59 75.29 -3.21
N GLY A 804 7.39 75.86 -3.36
CA GLY A 804 6.62 76.51 -2.31
C GLY A 804 7.26 77.84 -1.88
N MET A 805 6.44 78.79 -1.45
CA MET A 805 6.93 79.95 -0.71
C MET A 805 6.10 80.08 0.56
N VAL A 806 6.77 79.94 1.72
CA VAL A 806 6.14 80.04 3.03
C VAL A 806 5.69 81.48 3.25
N LYS A 807 4.37 81.67 3.36
CA LYS A 807 3.73 82.96 3.63
C LYS A 807 3.54 83.17 5.14
N LYS A 808 3.40 82.09 5.92
CA LYS A 808 3.35 82.07 7.39
C LYS A 808 3.86 80.74 7.94
N ALA A 809 4.81 80.73 8.88
CA ALA A 809 5.39 79.49 9.44
C ALA A 809 4.47 78.84 10.50
N ALA A 810 4.40 77.50 10.52
CA ALA A 810 3.63 76.72 11.51
C ALA A 810 4.41 76.47 12.81
N THR A 811 3.71 76.34 13.94
CA THR A 811 4.28 75.94 15.25
C THR A 811 3.70 74.59 15.71
N CYS A 812 4.12 74.04 16.87
CA CYS A 812 3.62 72.75 17.36
C CYS A 812 2.13 72.73 17.72
N GLU A 813 1.49 73.90 17.81
CA GLU A 813 0.07 74.05 18.16
C GLU A 813 -0.72 74.98 17.21
N SER A 814 -0.08 75.61 16.20
CA SER A 814 -0.78 76.52 15.27
C SER A 814 -0.35 76.38 13.81
N GLU A 815 -1.32 76.57 12.90
CA GLU A 815 -1.17 76.39 11.45
C GLU A 815 -0.40 77.54 10.77
N GLY A 816 0.46 77.16 9.81
CA GLY A 816 1.12 78.04 8.84
C GLY A 816 0.44 78.01 7.47
N ILE A 817 0.95 78.76 6.48
CA ILE A 817 0.41 78.83 5.11
C ILE A 817 1.57 78.90 4.10
N GLU A 818 1.50 78.06 3.05
CA GLU A 818 2.44 78.01 1.93
C GLU A 818 1.72 78.21 0.59
N VAL A 819 2.35 78.95 -0.33
CA VAL A 819 1.77 79.26 -1.65
C VAL A 819 2.60 78.64 -2.75
N TYR A 820 1.92 77.92 -3.65
CA TYR A 820 2.51 77.20 -4.77
C TYR A 820 2.05 77.78 -6.11
N ILE A 821 2.99 77.94 -7.03
CA ILE A 821 2.77 78.47 -8.38
C ILE A 821 3.22 77.42 -9.40
N CYS A 822 2.31 76.98 -10.27
CA CYS A 822 2.64 75.96 -11.27
C CYS A 822 3.67 76.51 -12.26
N LYS A 823 4.84 75.85 -12.35
CA LYS A 823 5.96 76.25 -13.22
C LYS A 823 5.52 76.30 -14.70
N THR A 824 4.53 75.50 -15.10
CA THR A 824 4.09 75.31 -16.49
C THR A 824 2.86 76.14 -16.88
N CYS A 825 1.81 76.23 -16.05
CA CYS A 825 0.54 76.90 -16.42
C CYS A 825 0.19 78.15 -15.60
N LYS A 826 1.06 78.58 -14.67
CA LYS A 826 0.94 79.81 -13.86
C LYS A 826 -0.29 79.91 -12.94
N LYS A 827 -1.14 78.88 -12.83
CA LYS A 827 -2.16 78.80 -11.77
C LYS A 827 -1.47 78.78 -10.39
N THR A 828 -2.12 79.34 -9.38
CA THR A 828 -1.64 79.40 -7.98
C THR A 828 -2.58 78.64 -7.05
N LYS A 829 -2.03 77.92 -6.07
CA LYS A 829 -2.80 77.34 -4.95
C LYS A 829 -2.17 77.71 -3.61
N GLU A 830 -3.00 78.01 -2.61
CA GLU A 830 -2.58 78.21 -1.22
C GLU A 830 -2.90 76.93 -0.43
N GLU A 831 -1.96 76.46 0.39
CA GLU A 831 -2.15 75.31 1.27
C GLU A 831 -1.80 75.69 2.70
N THR A 832 -2.63 75.30 3.66
CA THR A 832 -2.35 75.43 5.08
C THR A 832 -1.31 74.40 5.49
N ILE A 833 -0.22 74.88 6.11
CA ILE A 833 0.77 74.05 6.78
C ILE A 833 0.17 73.68 8.13
N ALA A 834 -0.22 72.42 8.29
CA ALA A 834 -0.70 71.89 9.57
C ALA A 834 0.31 72.19 10.69
N PRO A 835 -0.12 72.35 11.96
CA PRO A 835 0.82 72.53 13.07
C PRO A 835 1.86 71.41 13.01
N THR A 836 3.12 71.72 13.28
CA THR A 836 4.25 70.77 13.07
C THR A 836 4.13 69.50 13.91
N GLY A 837 3.12 69.43 14.79
CA GLY A 837 2.84 68.32 15.68
C GLY A 837 3.96 68.08 16.67
N HIS A 838 3.72 67.18 17.62
CA HIS A 838 4.78 66.64 18.46
C HIS A 838 5.64 65.65 17.66
N THR A 839 6.30 66.11 16.60
CA THR A 839 7.02 65.25 15.64
C THR A 839 8.37 64.74 16.13
N LYS A 840 9.05 65.51 16.99
CA LYS A 840 10.17 64.99 17.77
C LYS A 840 9.63 64.39 19.07
N THR A 841 9.49 63.07 19.08
CA THR A 841 9.19 62.31 20.28
C THR A 841 10.40 61.49 20.72
N GLU A 842 10.45 61.18 22.00
CA GLU A 842 11.39 60.22 22.56
C GLU A 842 10.64 59.23 23.44
N ILE A 843 11.17 58.01 23.52
CA ILE A 843 10.62 56.95 24.36
C ILE A 843 11.50 56.82 25.60
N ARG A 844 10.89 56.97 26.78
CA ARG A 844 11.54 56.80 28.08
C ARG A 844 11.07 55.50 28.74
N ASP A 845 11.88 54.94 29.63
CA ASP A 845 11.55 53.76 30.46
C ASP A 845 11.31 52.44 29.72
N LYS A 846 11.77 52.31 28.47
CA LYS A 846 11.64 51.08 27.67
C LYS A 846 12.43 49.91 28.29
N LYS A 847 11.77 48.77 28.52
CA LYS A 847 12.36 47.52 29.01
C LYS A 847 12.02 46.38 28.05
N VAL A 848 13.00 45.58 27.64
CA VAL A 848 12.76 44.48 26.69
C VAL A 848 12.24 43.25 27.43
N ALA A 849 11.23 42.55 26.89
CA ALA A 849 10.71 41.34 27.50
C ALA A 849 11.69 40.18 27.31
N THR A 850 11.76 39.29 28.30
CA THR A 850 12.54 38.04 28.26
C THR A 850 11.65 36.88 28.68
N CYS A 851 12.15 35.64 28.56
CA CYS A 851 11.39 34.48 29.01
C CYS A 851 11.29 34.33 30.55
N LYS A 852 11.92 35.23 31.32
CA LYS A 852 11.82 35.30 32.79
C LYS A 852 11.03 36.52 33.28
N GLU A 853 11.16 37.65 32.59
CA GLU A 853 10.59 38.94 33.01
C GLU A 853 9.79 39.62 31.89
N GLU A 854 8.68 40.24 32.25
CA GLU A 854 7.86 41.03 31.32
C GLU A 854 8.60 42.30 30.88
N GLY A 855 8.40 42.70 29.63
CA GLY A 855 8.93 43.94 29.06
C GLY A 855 7.93 45.10 29.15
N TYR A 856 8.38 46.28 28.76
CA TYR A 856 7.59 47.50 28.71
C TYR A 856 8.01 48.34 27.50
N THR A 857 7.06 48.72 26.65
CA THR A 857 7.38 49.44 25.40
C THR A 857 7.94 50.85 25.61
N GLY A 858 7.85 51.38 26.83
CA GLY A 858 8.26 52.73 27.21
C GLY A 858 7.20 53.80 26.93
N ASP A 859 7.28 54.91 27.66
CA ASP A 859 6.39 56.06 27.56
C ASP A 859 6.88 57.05 26.49
N THR A 860 5.97 57.62 25.70
CA THR A 860 6.31 58.56 24.62
C THR A 860 6.15 60.00 25.09
N TYR A 861 7.21 60.81 24.95
CA TYR A 861 7.25 62.23 25.30
C TYR A 861 7.55 63.10 24.09
N CYS A 862 7.01 64.32 24.02
CA CYS A 862 7.46 65.31 23.04
C CYS A 862 8.76 65.94 23.52
N VAL A 863 9.82 65.83 22.72
CA VAL A 863 11.13 66.44 23.01
C VAL A 863 11.05 67.96 22.95
N THR A 864 10.22 68.51 22.06
CA THR A 864 10.13 69.96 21.81
C THR A 864 9.43 70.73 22.93
N CYS A 865 8.47 70.12 23.65
CA CYS A 865 7.70 70.80 24.70
C CYS A 865 7.60 70.04 26.04
N GLY A 866 8.27 68.88 26.16
CA GLY A 866 8.35 68.08 27.40
C GLY A 866 7.06 67.35 27.81
N LYS A 867 5.98 67.47 27.03
CA LYS A 867 4.67 66.89 27.37
C LYS A 867 4.65 65.38 27.14
N LYS A 868 4.20 64.61 28.13
CA LYS A 868 3.95 63.16 28.00
C LYS A 868 2.77 62.94 27.05
N LEU A 869 3.02 62.24 25.95
CA LEU A 869 2.05 62.05 24.86
C LEU A 869 1.31 60.73 24.98
N ALA A 870 1.98 59.66 25.43
CA ALA A 870 1.38 58.34 25.57
C ALA A 870 2.11 57.49 26.62
N VAL A 871 1.36 56.65 27.34
CA VAL A 871 1.90 55.64 28.28
C VAL A 871 2.19 54.35 27.51
N GLY A 872 3.34 53.74 27.79
CA GLY A 872 3.74 52.45 27.24
C GLY A 872 2.84 51.29 27.67
N LYS A 873 2.97 50.15 26.99
CA LYS A 873 2.24 48.92 27.30
C LYS A 873 3.19 47.85 27.82
N MET A 874 2.68 47.01 28.72
CA MET A 874 3.37 45.80 29.17
C MET A 874 3.49 44.82 27.99
N ILE A 875 4.68 44.26 27.82
CA ILE A 875 5.00 43.24 26.83
C ILE A 875 5.11 41.92 27.60
N ALA A 876 4.25 40.96 27.24
CA ALA A 876 4.29 39.62 27.84
C ALA A 876 5.67 38.97 27.65
N LYS A 877 6.02 38.05 28.56
CA LYS A 877 7.27 37.29 28.49
C LYS A 877 7.40 36.60 27.13
N THR A 878 8.62 36.57 26.61
CA THR A 878 8.90 35.89 25.33
C THR A 878 8.95 34.39 25.53
N ASP A 879 8.62 33.62 24.49
CA ASP A 879 8.77 32.17 24.50
C ASP A 879 10.24 31.75 24.68
N HIS A 880 10.45 30.53 25.18
CA HIS A 880 11.80 29.95 25.30
C HIS A 880 12.41 29.66 23.92
N ASP A 881 13.65 30.08 23.74
CA ASP A 881 14.46 29.80 22.55
C ASP A 881 15.39 28.61 22.85
N TRP A 882 15.22 27.50 22.14
CA TRP A 882 15.74 26.19 22.54
C TRP A 882 16.90 25.73 21.66
N THR A 883 18.05 25.44 22.27
CA THR A 883 19.12 24.64 21.67
C THR A 883 18.86 23.15 21.93
N ILE A 884 19.00 22.32 20.88
CA ILE A 884 18.66 20.88 20.91
C ILE A 884 19.95 20.04 20.88
N THR A 885 20.05 19.06 21.78
CA THR A 885 21.12 18.06 21.80
C THR A 885 20.53 16.65 21.79
N GLU A 886 21.09 15.74 20.98
CA GLU A 886 20.54 14.39 20.80
C GLU A 886 21.58 13.30 21.10
N ILE A 887 21.17 12.31 21.90
CA ILE A 887 21.80 10.99 21.97
C ILE A 887 20.96 10.06 21.10
N PRO A 888 21.50 9.51 20.00
CA PRO A 888 20.72 8.71 19.07
C PRO A 888 20.27 7.40 19.70
N ALA A 889 19.04 6.99 19.39
CA ALA A 889 18.52 5.68 19.77
C ALA A 889 19.26 4.55 19.03
N THR A 890 19.34 3.37 19.63
CA THR A 890 19.86 2.16 18.99
C THR A 890 18.72 1.19 18.67
N CYS A 891 19.02 0.01 18.10
CA CYS A 891 18.00 -1.02 17.84
C CYS A 891 17.32 -1.54 19.13
N GLU A 892 17.97 -1.41 20.29
CA GLU A 892 17.52 -2.01 21.56
C GLU A 892 17.43 -1.00 22.72
N GLN A 893 18.05 0.17 22.60
CA GLN A 893 18.07 1.20 23.65
C GLN A 893 17.48 2.51 23.14
N ASP A 894 16.61 3.10 23.96
CA ASP A 894 16.06 4.44 23.71
C ASP A 894 17.19 5.48 23.69
N GLY A 895 17.11 6.42 22.76
CA GLY A 895 17.88 7.64 22.75
C GLY A 895 17.19 8.74 23.55
N VAL A 896 17.78 9.93 23.59
CA VAL A 896 17.19 11.07 24.30
C VAL A 896 17.48 12.37 23.55
N ARG A 897 16.45 13.20 23.40
CA ARG A 897 16.53 14.57 22.89
C ARG A 897 16.37 15.54 24.05
N THR A 898 17.34 16.42 24.26
CA THR A 898 17.32 17.42 25.33
C THR A 898 17.24 18.81 24.72
N TYR A 899 16.28 19.60 25.18
CA TYR A 899 16.08 21.01 24.83
C TYR A 899 16.60 21.86 25.98
N THR A 900 17.55 22.75 25.70
CA THR A 900 18.10 23.69 26.67
C THR A 900 17.77 25.10 26.19
N CYS A 901 17.09 25.90 27.01
CA CYS A 901 16.80 27.27 26.64
C CYS A 901 18.06 28.14 26.74
N ASP A 902 18.40 28.86 25.68
CA ASP A 902 19.66 29.63 25.62
C ASP A 902 19.67 30.85 26.55
N ILE A 903 18.48 31.33 26.92
CA ILE A 903 18.31 32.53 27.75
C ILE A 903 18.14 32.18 29.23
N CYS A 904 17.39 31.13 29.58
CA CYS A 904 17.15 30.76 30.98
C CYS A 904 17.88 29.51 31.47
N HIS A 905 18.50 28.75 30.56
CA HIS A 905 19.18 27.47 30.80
C HIS A 905 18.30 26.38 31.42
N THR A 906 16.98 26.55 31.38
CA THR A 906 16.04 25.48 31.75
C THR A 906 16.10 24.37 30.71
N THR A 907 16.21 23.12 31.18
CA THR A 907 16.26 21.93 30.31
C THR A 907 14.97 21.12 30.39
N LYS A 908 14.49 20.61 29.26
CA LYS A 908 13.49 19.55 29.19
C LYS A 908 13.98 18.44 28.27
N SER A 909 13.67 17.18 28.57
CA SER A 909 14.13 16.03 27.77
C SER A 909 12.96 15.16 27.34
N GLU A 910 13.05 14.64 26.12
CA GLU A 910 12.09 13.72 25.52
C GLU A 910 12.79 12.41 25.13
N PRO A 911 12.23 11.23 25.47
CA PRO A 911 12.81 9.96 25.07
C PRO A 911 12.61 9.72 23.56
N ILE A 912 13.68 9.32 22.88
CA ILE A 912 13.63 8.82 21.50
C ILE A 912 13.54 7.30 21.59
N LYS A 913 12.38 6.72 21.28
CA LYS A 913 12.22 5.26 21.39
C LYS A 913 13.22 4.50 20.52
N ALA A 914 13.69 3.36 21.02
CA ALA A 914 14.54 2.43 20.30
C ALA A 914 13.99 2.16 18.89
N ILE A 915 14.89 2.16 17.90
CA ILE A 915 14.56 2.12 16.47
C ILE A 915 13.87 0.78 16.09
N GLY A 916 14.05 -0.25 16.91
CA GLY A 916 13.64 -1.60 16.59
C GLY A 916 14.54 -2.22 15.51
N HIS A 917 14.35 -3.51 15.26
CA HIS A 917 15.14 -4.22 14.26
C HIS A 917 14.51 -4.06 12.86
N SER A 918 15.29 -3.53 11.92
CA SER A 918 14.95 -3.49 10.50
C SER A 918 15.48 -4.75 9.80
N TYR A 919 14.68 -5.81 9.80
CA TYR A 919 15.05 -7.06 9.16
C TYR A 919 14.79 -7.04 7.65
N GLY A 920 15.76 -7.54 6.88
CA GLY A 920 15.59 -7.77 5.43
C GLY A 920 14.61 -8.89 5.10
N ALA A 921 14.53 -9.23 3.80
CA ALA A 921 13.64 -10.28 3.31
C ALA A 921 13.93 -11.65 3.95
N TRP A 922 12.87 -12.42 4.15
CA TRP A 922 13.00 -13.83 4.53
C TRP A 922 13.63 -14.61 3.38
N THR A 923 14.72 -15.30 3.66
CA THR A 923 15.38 -16.20 2.72
C THR A 923 15.13 -17.65 3.14
N THR A 924 14.73 -18.50 2.19
CA THR A 924 14.54 -19.93 2.46
C THR A 924 15.90 -20.60 2.64
N THR A 925 16.20 -21.04 3.86
CA THR A 925 17.44 -21.76 4.17
C THR A 925 17.25 -23.26 4.09
N LYS A 926 16.02 -23.76 4.36
CA LYS A 926 15.65 -25.16 4.12
C LYS A 926 14.25 -25.28 3.53
N GLU A 927 14.17 -26.03 2.44
CA GLU A 927 12.91 -26.41 1.78
C GLU A 927 12.03 -27.33 2.65
N ALA A 928 10.71 -27.23 2.49
CA ALA A 928 9.77 -28.12 3.18
C ALA A 928 9.94 -29.59 2.76
N THR A 929 9.69 -30.50 3.70
CA THR A 929 9.69 -31.95 3.48
C THR A 929 8.40 -32.57 4.05
N VAL A 930 8.21 -33.88 3.88
CA VAL A 930 7.09 -34.58 4.56
C VAL A 930 7.20 -34.60 6.08
N SER A 931 8.40 -34.41 6.64
CA SER A 931 8.65 -34.45 8.09
C SER A 931 8.78 -33.06 8.72
N SER A 932 9.20 -32.05 7.96
CA SER A 932 9.48 -30.68 8.42
C SER A 932 8.85 -29.60 7.53
N LYS A 933 8.44 -28.49 8.14
CA LYS A 933 8.07 -27.25 7.43
C LYS A 933 9.33 -26.61 6.82
N ALA A 934 9.17 -25.62 5.94
CA ALA A 934 10.31 -24.86 5.42
C ALA A 934 10.90 -23.97 6.52
N GLU A 935 12.22 -23.75 6.51
CA GLU A 935 12.91 -22.82 7.42
C GLU A 935 13.33 -21.57 6.64
N HIS A 936 12.98 -20.41 7.16
CA HIS A 936 13.36 -19.10 6.63
C HIS A 936 14.27 -18.35 7.62
N LYS A 937 15.19 -17.54 7.10
CA LYS A 937 16.10 -16.68 7.88
C LYS A 937 16.05 -15.24 7.36
N ARG A 938 16.09 -14.25 8.25
CA ARG A 938 16.33 -12.84 7.91
C ARG A 938 17.33 -12.19 8.87
N ILE A 939 17.98 -11.12 8.42
CA ILE A 939 19.07 -10.45 9.14
C ILE A 939 18.74 -8.96 9.25
N CYS A 940 18.95 -8.37 10.43
CA CYS A 940 18.78 -6.94 10.65
C CYS A 940 19.90 -6.16 9.95
N SER A 941 19.54 -5.24 9.06
CA SER A 941 20.51 -4.43 8.29
C SER A 941 21.32 -3.48 9.17
N THR A 942 20.80 -3.12 10.34
CA THR A 942 21.40 -2.11 11.23
C THR A 942 22.34 -2.73 12.28
N CYS A 943 22.02 -3.91 12.82
CA CYS A 943 22.80 -4.53 13.91
C CYS A 943 23.26 -5.97 13.64
N GLY A 944 22.91 -6.56 12.50
CA GLY A 944 23.34 -7.91 12.12
C GLY A 944 22.67 -9.07 12.88
N LYS A 945 21.70 -8.79 13.76
CA LYS A 945 20.96 -9.82 14.51
C LYS A 945 20.17 -10.71 13.54
N GLU A 946 20.19 -12.03 13.78
CA GLU A 946 19.53 -13.01 12.93
C GLU A 946 18.21 -13.49 13.53
N GLU A 947 17.20 -13.68 12.68
CA GLU A 947 15.92 -14.27 13.06
C GLU A 947 15.63 -15.48 12.15
N ILE A 948 15.24 -16.60 12.76
CA ILE A 948 14.93 -17.86 12.07
C ILE A 948 13.49 -18.26 12.43
N THR A 949 12.70 -18.64 11.43
CA THR A 949 11.33 -19.13 11.63
C THR A 949 11.02 -20.30 10.71
N THR A 950 9.92 -21.01 11.02
CA THR A 950 9.38 -22.06 10.17
C THR A 950 8.11 -21.58 9.48
N TYR A 951 8.00 -21.81 8.17
CA TYR A 951 6.91 -21.29 7.33
C TYR A 951 6.24 -22.41 6.51
N GLY A 952 4.93 -22.23 6.25
CA GLY A 952 4.12 -23.13 5.44
C GLY A 952 3.70 -24.43 6.13
N GLU A 953 3.18 -25.36 5.32
CA GLU A 953 2.78 -26.70 5.76
C GLU A 953 3.77 -27.77 5.28
N LYS A 954 3.81 -28.91 5.99
CA LYS A 954 4.61 -30.07 5.57
C LYS A 954 4.10 -30.58 4.22
N LEU A 955 5.00 -31.12 3.39
CA LEU A 955 4.59 -31.70 2.11
C LEU A 955 3.63 -32.87 2.34
N ARG A 956 2.55 -32.92 1.55
CA ARG A 956 1.63 -34.07 1.58
C ARG A 956 2.36 -35.32 1.05
N PRO A 957 2.32 -36.46 1.76
CA PRO A 957 2.91 -37.69 1.28
C PRO A 957 2.28 -38.17 -0.03
N THR A 958 3.10 -38.62 -0.97
CA THR A 958 2.63 -39.13 -2.27
C THR A 958 3.29 -40.46 -2.61
N ILE A 959 2.56 -41.32 -3.32
CA ILE A 959 3.06 -42.61 -3.82
C ILE A 959 2.33 -43.04 -5.09
N SER A 960 3.08 -43.41 -6.12
CA SER A 960 2.56 -43.94 -7.38
C SER A 960 3.18 -45.29 -7.72
N THR A 961 2.41 -46.18 -8.34
CA THR A 961 2.88 -47.50 -8.79
C THR A 961 2.63 -47.67 -10.28
N ASN A 962 3.53 -48.34 -10.99
CA ASN A 962 3.37 -48.58 -12.44
C ASN A 962 2.35 -49.68 -12.79
N ALA A 963 1.75 -50.32 -11.78
CA ALA A 963 0.61 -51.21 -11.90
C ALA A 963 -0.24 -51.17 -10.62
N THR A 964 -1.55 -51.30 -10.73
CA THR A 964 -2.49 -51.39 -9.58
C THR A 964 -2.73 -52.84 -9.14
N SER A 965 -2.44 -53.80 -10.03
CA SER A 965 -2.48 -55.22 -9.74
C SER A 965 -1.50 -56.00 -10.63
N LEU A 966 -1.11 -57.19 -10.18
CA LEU A 966 -0.19 -58.07 -10.88
C LEU A 966 -0.78 -59.46 -11.06
N LYS A 967 -0.60 -60.03 -12.25
CA LYS A 967 -0.86 -61.45 -12.52
C LYS A 967 0.46 -62.14 -12.79
N LEU A 968 0.75 -63.25 -12.13
CA LEU A 968 2.02 -63.98 -12.28
C LEU A 968 1.73 -65.45 -12.56
N LYS A 969 2.53 -66.09 -13.41
CA LYS A 969 2.57 -67.56 -13.48
C LYS A 969 3.24 -68.08 -12.22
N LYS A 970 2.85 -69.26 -11.73
CA LYS A 970 3.57 -69.94 -10.63
C LYS A 970 5.08 -69.97 -10.90
N LYS A 971 5.89 -69.75 -9.86
CA LYS A 971 7.36 -69.62 -9.92
C LYS A 971 7.91 -68.46 -10.77
N GLN A 972 7.07 -67.58 -11.31
CA GLN A 972 7.53 -66.41 -12.06
C GLN A 972 8.11 -65.35 -11.12
N THR A 973 9.18 -64.68 -11.57
CA THR A 973 9.75 -63.51 -10.90
C THR A 973 9.67 -62.29 -11.81
N THR A 974 9.42 -61.11 -11.24
CA THR A 974 9.47 -59.83 -11.96
C THR A 974 10.21 -58.77 -11.16
N LYS A 975 11.01 -57.95 -11.86
CA LYS A 975 11.61 -56.71 -11.36
C LYS A 975 11.01 -55.46 -12.04
N LYS A 976 9.98 -55.66 -12.86
CA LYS A 976 9.37 -54.59 -13.66
C LYS A 976 8.38 -53.74 -12.86
N PHE A 977 7.95 -54.18 -11.68
CA PHE A 977 7.09 -53.39 -10.80
C PHE A 977 7.94 -52.37 -10.06
N THR A 978 7.54 -51.10 -10.10
CA THR A 978 8.27 -49.99 -9.46
C THR A 978 7.29 -49.04 -8.79
N VAL A 979 7.74 -48.47 -7.68
CA VAL A 979 7.11 -47.34 -6.98
C VAL A 979 7.87 -46.07 -7.34
N THR A 980 7.14 -45.00 -7.58
CA THR A 980 7.65 -43.69 -8.00
C THR A 980 6.78 -42.58 -7.41
N GLY A 981 7.16 -41.31 -7.59
CA GLY A 981 6.36 -40.18 -7.14
C GLY A 981 6.25 -40.11 -5.62
N LEU A 982 7.38 -40.27 -4.94
CA LEU A 982 7.52 -40.04 -3.50
C LEU A 982 7.74 -38.55 -3.26
N ALA A 983 7.06 -37.99 -2.25
CA ALA A 983 7.29 -36.61 -1.84
C ALA A 983 8.71 -36.42 -1.27
N LYS A 984 9.26 -35.22 -1.38
CA LYS A 984 10.62 -34.89 -0.93
C LYS A 984 10.77 -35.17 0.57
N GLY A 985 11.80 -35.94 0.92
CA GLY A 985 12.05 -36.42 2.30
C GLY A 985 11.33 -37.72 2.67
N ASP A 986 10.47 -38.27 1.81
CA ASP A 986 9.79 -39.55 2.05
C ASP A 986 10.53 -40.72 1.40
N TYR A 987 10.36 -41.92 1.98
CA TYR A 987 10.99 -43.14 1.49
C TYR A 987 10.22 -44.38 1.95
N ILE A 988 10.39 -45.51 1.25
CA ILE A 988 9.70 -46.76 1.61
C ILE A 988 10.37 -47.40 2.81
N THR A 989 9.63 -47.61 3.89
CA THR A 989 10.10 -48.27 5.11
C THR A 989 9.86 -49.77 5.11
N SER A 990 8.81 -50.26 4.43
CA SER A 990 8.56 -51.69 4.39
C SER A 990 7.79 -52.17 3.16
N TRP A 991 8.05 -53.44 2.82
CA TRP A 991 7.36 -54.22 1.80
C TRP A 991 6.86 -55.51 2.43
N THR A 992 5.55 -55.73 2.48
CA THR A 992 4.96 -56.92 3.09
C THR A 992 4.02 -57.62 2.13
N SER A 993 3.85 -58.93 2.31
CA SER A 993 2.91 -59.75 1.54
C SER A 993 1.94 -60.39 2.51
N SER A 994 0.64 -60.29 2.23
CA SER A 994 -0.41 -60.92 3.05
C SER A 994 -0.32 -62.45 3.02
N ASN A 995 0.32 -63.04 2.00
CA ASN A 995 0.56 -64.49 1.95
C ASN A 995 1.87 -64.81 1.22
N LYS A 996 2.93 -65.02 2.01
CA LYS A 996 4.28 -65.37 1.51
C LYS A 996 4.34 -66.70 0.75
N LYS A 997 3.39 -67.62 0.97
CA LYS A 997 3.31 -68.89 0.20
C LYS A 997 2.80 -68.67 -1.23
N ILE A 998 2.08 -67.57 -1.48
CA ILE A 998 1.58 -67.17 -2.81
C ILE A 998 2.54 -66.20 -3.49
N VAL A 999 2.99 -65.16 -2.80
CA VAL A 999 3.93 -64.18 -3.35
C VAL A 999 4.86 -63.63 -2.29
N THR A 1000 6.14 -63.50 -2.62
CA THR A 1000 7.12 -62.77 -1.82
C THR A 1000 7.55 -61.51 -2.55
N VAL A 1001 7.88 -60.48 -1.77
CA VAL A 1001 8.39 -59.20 -2.28
C VAL A 1001 9.62 -58.80 -1.46
N THR A 1002 10.62 -58.28 -2.15
CA THR A 1002 11.81 -57.68 -1.55
C THR A 1002 12.08 -56.40 -2.32
N GLY A 1003 12.08 -55.26 -1.66
CA GLY A 1003 12.25 -53.96 -2.31
C GLY A 1003 13.13 -53.02 -1.51
N ASN A 1004 13.60 -51.98 -2.19
CA ASN A 1004 14.48 -50.94 -1.67
C ASN A 1004 13.67 -49.69 -1.30
N GLN A 1005 14.32 -48.76 -0.60
CA GLN A 1005 13.74 -47.47 -0.21
C GLN A 1005 13.40 -46.59 -1.43
N ASN A 1006 14.15 -46.73 -2.53
CA ASN A 1006 13.99 -45.96 -3.78
C ASN A 1006 12.84 -46.46 -4.70
N GLY A 1007 12.03 -47.41 -4.25
CA GLY A 1007 10.87 -47.89 -5.02
C GLY A 1007 11.13 -49.03 -6.00
N THR A 1008 12.38 -49.50 -6.13
CA THR A 1008 12.69 -50.72 -6.91
C THR A 1008 12.40 -51.98 -6.08
N CYS A 1009 11.82 -53.02 -6.70
CA CYS A 1009 11.59 -54.28 -6.00
C CYS A 1009 11.63 -55.52 -6.90
N LYS A 1010 11.74 -56.68 -6.26
CA LYS A 1010 11.67 -58.01 -6.84
C LYS A 1010 10.48 -58.75 -6.24
N ILE A 1011 9.53 -59.12 -7.10
CA ILE A 1011 8.33 -59.88 -6.72
C ILE A 1011 8.45 -61.29 -7.28
N LYS A 1012 8.30 -62.30 -6.43
CA LYS A 1012 8.41 -63.73 -6.78
C LYS A 1012 7.11 -64.46 -6.43
N ALA A 1013 6.49 -65.07 -7.43
CA ALA A 1013 5.35 -65.96 -7.23
C ALA A 1013 5.80 -67.33 -6.68
N GLY A 1014 5.05 -67.85 -5.71
CA GLY A 1014 5.25 -69.16 -5.11
C GLY A 1014 4.86 -70.32 -6.04
N SER A 1015 4.93 -71.53 -5.49
CA SER A 1015 4.49 -72.76 -6.17
C SER A 1015 2.96 -72.94 -6.13
N LYS A 1016 2.28 -72.33 -5.15
CA LYS A 1016 0.81 -72.36 -5.00
C LYS A 1016 0.15 -71.22 -5.78
N THR A 1017 -0.98 -71.53 -6.42
CA THR A 1017 -1.85 -70.52 -7.06
C THR A 1017 -2.76 -69.87 -6.01
N GLY A 1018 -3.15 -68.62 -6.23
CA GLY A 1018 -4.00 -67.90 -5.28
C GLY A 1018 -3.94 -66.39 -5.47
N LYS A 1019 -4.54 -65.65 -4.54
CA LYS A 1019 -4.47 -64.18 -4.46
C LYS A 1019 -3.74 -63.78 -3.18
N ALA A 1020 -2.98 -62.70 -3.26
CA ALA A 1020 -2.30 -62.08 -2.13
C ALA A 1020 -2.21 -60.57 -2.36
N THR A 1021 -1.95 -59.81 -1.32
CA THR A 1021 -1.77 -58.36 -1.39
C THR A 1021 -0.35 -58.03 -0.98
N ILE A 1022 0.31 -57.18 -1.75
CA ILE A 1022 1.57 -56.55 -1.34
C ILE A 1022 1.24 -55.18 -0.77
N THR A 1023 1.72 -54.90 0.44
CA THR A 1023 1.58 -53.60 1.12
C THR A 1023 2.93 -52.91 1.16
N ILE A 1024 2.93 -51.62 0.83
CA ILE A 1024 4.09 -50.74 0.75
C ILE A 1024 3.84 -49.61 1.74
N LYS A 1025 4.73 -49.44 2.72
CA LYS A 1025 4.61 -48.37 3.74
C LYS A 1025 5.72 -47.35 3.56
N LEU A 1026 5.35 -46.07 3.61
CA LEU A 1026 6.29 -44.95 3.59
C LEU A 1026 6.71 -44.53 5.00
N ALA A 1027 7.76 -43.71 5.11
CA ALA A 1027 8.23 -43.15 6.37
C ALA A 1027 7.20 -42.18 6.97
N SER A 1028 6.48 -41.45 6.11
CA SER A 1028 5.32 -40.63 6.46
C SER A 1028 4.10 -41.41 7.01
N GLY A 1029 4.11 -42.74 6.94
CA GLY A 1029 2.99 -43.58 7.34
C GLY A 1029 1.98 -43.88 6.22
N LEU A 1030 2.06 -43.20 5.07
CA LEU A 1030 1.20 -43.50 3.92
C LEU A 1030 1.41 -44.94 3.45
N THR A 1031 0.31 -45.68 3.25
CA THR A 1031 0.36 -47.06 2.79
C THR A 1031 -0.29 -47.23 1.42
N LYS A 1032 0.33 -48.05 0.56
CA LYS A 1032 -0.21 -48.45 -0.74
C LYS A 1032 -0.29 -49.96 -0.83
N GLN A 1033 -1.44 -50.46 -1.26
CA GLN A 1033 -1.67 -51.88 -1.46
C GLN A 1033 -1.86 -52.20 -2.94
N ILE A 1034 -1.24 -53.29 -3.39
CA ILE A 1034 -1.42 -53.83 -4.75
C ILE A 1034 -1.82 -55.31 -4.69
N LYS A 1035 -2.85 -55.66 -5.46
CA LYS A 1035 -3.37 -57.03 -5.53
C LYS A 1035 -2.50 -57.88 -6.45
N VAL A 1036 -2.12 -59.08 -6.02
CA VAL A 1036 -1.35 -60.05 -6.80
C VAL A 1036 -2.15 -61.34 -6.94
N SER A 1037 -2.23 -61.86 -8.17
CA SER A 1037 -2.83 -63.17 -8.46
C SER A 1037 -1.83 -64.09 -9.14
N VAL A 1038 -1.66 -65.30 -8.61
CA VAL A 1038 -0.77 -66.33 -9.13
C VAL A 1038 -1.60 -67.44 -9.77
N GLN A 1039 -1.29 -67.76 -11.03
CA GLN A 1039 -2.04 -68.71 -11.87
C GLN A 1039 -1.14 -69.79 -12.48
N LYS A 1040 -1.75 -70.89 -12.95
CA LYS A 1040 -1.05 -72.03 -13.57
C LYS A 1040 -0.59 -71.73 -15.00
N LYS A 1041 -1.45 -71.08 -15.80
CA LYS A 1041 -1.16 -70.72 -17.21
C LYS A 1041 -0.27 -69.48 -17.31
N ALA A 1042 0.46 -69.35 -18.42
CA ALA A 1042 1.23 -68.15 -18.71
C ALA A 1042 0.33 -66.90 -18.72
N VAL A 1043 0.89 -65.76 -18.31
CA VAL A 1043 0.16 -64.49 -18.28
C VAL A 1043 0.04 -63.99 -19.70
N THR A 1044 -1.18 -63.87 -20.20
CA THR A 1044 -1.45 -63.39 -21.56
C THR A 1044 -1.27 -61.87 -21.63
N CYS A 1045 -0.65 -61.42 -22.71
CA CYS A 1045 -0.52 -60.00 -23.03
C CYS A 1045 -1.89 -59.45 -23.48
N SER A 1046 -2.41 -58.47 -22.74
CA SER A 1046 -3.73 -57.89 -23.00
C SER A 1046 -3.67 -56.66 -23.90
N LYS A 1047 -2.67 -55.78 -23.72
CA LYS A 1047 -2.56 -54.51 -24.45
C LYS A 1047 -1.11 -54.11 -24.71
N ILE A 1048 -0.90 -53.37 -25.80
CA ILE A 1048 0.36 -52.67 -26.11
C ILE A 1048 0.04 -51.17 -26.01
N LYS A 1049 0.74 -50.44 -25.13
CA LYS A 1049 0.61 -49.00 -24.91
C LYS A 1049 1.92 -48.29 -25.28
N ASN A 1050 1.91 -46.95 -25.27
CA ASN A 1050 3.08 -46.11 -25.51
C ASN A 1050 3.76 -46.32 -26.87
N VAL A 1051 2.96 -46.63 -27.90
CA VAL A 1051 3.40 -46.65 -29.30
C VAL A 1051 2.62 -45.54 -30.02
N PRO A 1052 3.29 -44.56 -30.63
CA PRO A 1052 2.60 -43.49 -31.35
C PRO A 1052 1.86 -44.04 -32.57
N LYS A 1053 0.64 -43.55 -32.82
CA LYS A 1053 -0.14 -43.93 -34.03
C LYS A 1053 0.55 -43.46 -35.32
N THR A 1054 1.20 -42.29 -35.27
CA THR A 1054 1.89 -41.70 -36.43
C THR A 1054 3.21 -41.06 -35.98
N ILE A 1055 4.27 -41.22 -36.77
CA ILE A 1055 5.57 -40.57 -36.59
C ILE A 1055 5.94 -39.87 -37.90
N LYS A 1056 6.38 -38.62 -37.81
CA LYS A 1056 6.96 -37.86 -38.93
C LYS A 1056 8.48 -37.87 -38.79
N LEU A 1057 9.21 -38.27 -39.84
CA LEU A 1057 10.68 -38.32 -39.85
C LEU A 1057 11.24 -37.64 -41.10
N LYS A 1058 12.39 -37.00 -41.01
CA LYS A 1058 13.19 -36.56 -42.16
C LYS A 1058 14.01 -37.75 -42.69
N LYS A 1059 14.42 -37.72 -43.97
CA LYS A 1059 15.33 -38.72 -44.55
C LYS A 1059 16.57 -38.92 -43.65
N LYS A 1060 17.00 -40.17 -43.44
CA LYS A 1060 18.08 -40.60 -42.52
C LYS A 1060 17.80 -40.47 -41.02
N GLN A 1061 16.71 -39.83 -40.58
CA GLN A 1061 16.37 -39.73 -39.16
C GLN A 1061 15.97 -41.09 -38.58
N THR A 1062 16.26 -41.30 -37.30
CA THR A 1062 15.90 -42.54 -36.58
C THR A 1062 14.95 -42.26 -35.42
N TYR A 1063 14.15 -43.26 -35.05
CA TYR A 1063 13.20 -43.18 -33.93
C TYR A 1063 13.11 -44.51 -33.18
N GLN A 1064 13.21 -44.50 -31.85
CA GLN A 1064 13.16 -45.71 -31.03
C GLN A 1064 11.74 -45.95 -30.49
N LEU A 1065 11.09 -47.03 -30.92
CA LEU A 1065 9.83 -47.46 -30.31
C LEU A 1065 10.08 -47.99 -28.89
N LYS A 1066 9.25 -47.56 -27.93
CA LYS A 1066 9.27 -48.01 -26.52
C LYS A 1066 7.89 -48.57 -26.09
N PRO A 1067 7.42 -49.68 -26.70
CA PRO A 1067 6.11 -50.25 -26.37
C PRO A 1067 6.06 -50.71 -24.91
N MET A 1068 5.00 -50.31 -24.21
CA MET A 1068 4.69 -50.79 -22.87
C MET A 1068 3.69 -51.93 -22.96
N ILE A 1069 4.05 -53.11 -22.46
CA ILE A 1069 3.24 -54.33 -22.56
C ILE A 1069 2.44 -54.50 -21.26
N GLU A 1070 1.13 -54.65 -21.38
CA GLU A 1070 0.25 -54.94 -20.25
C GLU A 1070 -0.29 -56.37 -20.30
N PRO A 1071 -0.42 -57.05 -19.14
CA PRO A 1071 0.17 -56.67 -17.85
C PRO A 1071 1.70 -56.72 -17.90
N ILE A 1072 2.39 -55.91 -17.08
CA ILE A 1072 3.87 -55.78 -17.09
C ILE A 1072 4.62 -57.11 -16.85
N THR A 1073 3.91 -58.09 -16.30
CA THR A 1073 4.37 -59.46 -16.04
C THR A 1073 4.28 -60.38 -17.26
N CYS A 1074 3.74 -59.93 -18.40
CA CYS A 1074 3.80 -60.71 -19.63
C CYS A 1074 5.28 -60.86 -20.07
N THR A 1075 5.66 -62.08 -20.48
CA THR A 1075 7.03 -62.43 -20.85
C THR A 1075 7.28 -62.41 -22.36
N ASP A 1076 6.23 -62.29 -23.16
CA ASP A 1076 6.35 -62.26 -24.62
C ASP A 1076 7.10 -61.01 -25.09
N LYS A 1077 8.04 -61.22 -26.02
CA LYS A 1077 8.85 -60.14 -26.58
C LYS A 1077 8.11 -59.47 -27.74
N ALA A 1078 8.18 -58.15 -27.80
CA ALA A 1078 7.70 -57.38 -28.94
C ALA A 1078 8.51 -57.69 -30.20
N LYS A 1079 7.78 -57.97 -31.30
CA LYS A 1079 8.33 -58.17 -32.64
C LYS A 1079 7.92 -56.98 -33.52
N TYR A 1080 8.84 -56.52 -34.36
CA TYR A 1080 8.63 -55.34 -35.20
C TYR A 1080 8.72 -55.71 -36.69
N LYS A 1081 7.80 -55.18 -37.49
CA LYS A 1081 7.79 -55.39 -38.95
C LYS A 1081 7.47 -54.09 -39.66
N SER A 1082 8.30 -53.71 -40.64
CA SER A 1082 7.98 -52.63 -41.58
C SER A 1082 7.27 -53.22 -42.80
N SER A 1083 6.19 -52.57 -43.22
CA SER A 1083 5.43 -52.90 -44.44
C SER A 1083 6.21 -52.56 -45.72
N ASN A 1084 7.03 -51.50 -45.68
CA ASN A 1084 7.95 -51.16 -46.77
C ASN A 1084 9.33 -50.74 -46.23
N LYS A 1085 10.28 -51.67 -46.34
CA LYS A 1085 11.69 -51.51 -45.89
C LYS A 1085 12.49 -50.53 -46.76
N LYS A 1086 12.06 -50.25 -48.00
CA LYS A 1086 12.68 -49.24 -48.88
C LYS A 1086 12.32 -47.81 -48.43
N THR A 1087 11.17 -47.65 -47.76
CA THR A 1087 10.71 -46.39 -47.17
C THR A 1087 11.25 -46.22 -45.75
N ALA A 1088 11.00 -47.17 -44.83
CA ALA A 1088 11.58 -47.16 -43.49
C ALA A 1088 11.99 -48.57 -43.04
N LYS A 1089 13.19 -48.71 -42.47
CA LYS A 1089 13.65 -49.96 -41.86
C LYS A 1089 13.34 -49.94 -40.36
N VAL A 1090 13.06 -51.10 -39.76
CA VAL A 1090 12.92 -51.25 -38.31
C VAL A 1090 13.79 -52.41 -37.83
N THR A 1091 14.54 -52.19 -36.76
CA THR A 1091 15.38 -53.23 -36.16
C THR A 1091 14.57 -54.18 -35.26
N LYS A 1092 15.19 -55.28 -34.83
CA LYS A 1092 14.61 -56.18 -33.81
C LYS A 1092 14.36 -55.49 -32.46
N SER A 1093 15.08 -54.40 -32.16
CA SER A 1093 14.88 -53.59 -30.95
C SER A 1093 13.80 -52.52 -31.11
N GLY A 1094 13.21 -52.34 -32.29
CA GLY A 1094 12.20 -51.31 -32.54
C GLY A 1094 12.75 -49.94 -32.96
N LYS A 1095 14.04 -49.85 -33.33
CA LYS A 1095 14.63 -48.64 -33.90
C LYS A 1095 14.21 -48.51 -35.37
N ILE A 1096 13.44 -47.48 -35.69
CA ILE A 1096 13.03 -47.11 -37.04
C ILE A 1096 14.13 -46.23 -37.65
N THR A 1097 14.43 -46.44 -38.93
CA THR A 1097 15.35 -45.59 -39.72
C THR A 1097 14.64 -45.18 -41.01
N ALA A 1098 14.51 -43.87 -41.24
CA ALA A 1098 13.90 -43.30 -42.43
C ALA A 1098 14.85 -43.39 -43.64
N VAL A 1099 14.43 -44.05 -44.71
CA VAL A 1099 15.28 -44.34 -45.89
C VAL A 1099 14.90 -43.47 -47.09
N LYS A 1100 13.62 -43.42 -47.44
CA LYS A 1100 13.11 -42.68 -48.61
C LYS A 1100 11.81 -41.95 -48.27
N LYS A 1101 11.61 -40.77 -48.88
CA LYS A 1101 10.35 -40.00 -48.79
C LYS A 1101 9.16 -40.89 -49.15
N GLY A 1102 8.10 -40.81 -48.35
CA GLY A 1102 6.91 -41.63 -48.51
C GLY A 1102 6.32 -42.09 -47.18
N LYS A 1103 5.16 -42.78 -47.24
CA LYS A 1103 4.46 -43.30 -46.06
C LYS A 1103 4.64 -44.81 -45.97
N THR A 1104 4.92 -45.33 -44.79
CA THR A 1104 5.00 -46.78 -44.52
C THR A 1104 4.46 -47.11 -43.13
N LYS A 1105 4.00 -48.32 -42.90
CA LYS A 1105 3.51 -48.80 -41.60
C LYS A 1105 4.56 -49.67 -40.91
N VAL A 1106 4.82 -49.43 -39.63
CA VAL A 1106 5.60 -50.28 -38.74
C VAL A 1106 4.65 -50.92 -37.74
N THR A 1107 4.57 -52.25 -37.76
CA THR A 1107 3.70 -53.04 -36.89
C THR A 1107 4.51 -53.60 -35.72
N VAL A 1108 4.02 -53.39 -34.49
CA VAL A 1108 4.48 -54.01 -33.25
C VAL A 1108 3.53 -55.15 -32.92
N VAL A 1109 4.06 -56.36 -32.73
CA VAL A 1109 3.28 -57.55 -32.37
C VAL A 1109 3.81 -58.14 -31.08
N VAL A 1110 2.92 -58.42 -30.13
CA VAL A 1110 3.20 -59.12 -28.88
C VAL A 1110 2.08 -60.14 -28.67
N ASP A 1111 2.41 -61.42 -28.59
CA ASP A 1111 1.42 -62.52 -28.58
C ASP A 1111 0.42 -62.35 -29.75
N LYS A 1112 -0.90 -62.28 -29.47
CA LYS A 1112 -1.96 -62.04 -30.46
C LYS A 1112 -2.29 -60.55 -30.66
N LYS A 1113 -1.62 -59.65 -29.94
CA LYS A 1113 -1.90 -58.20 -29.99
C LYS A 1113 -0.99 -57.54 -31.02
N LYS A 1114 -1.60 -56.71 -31.87
CA LYS A 1114 -0.91 -55.91 -32.89
C LYS A 1114 -1.19 -54.43 -32.67
N PHE A 1115 -0.17 -53.61 -32.81
CA PHE A 1115 -0.28 -52.16 -32.87
C PHE A 1115 0.45 -51.66 -34.12
N VAL A 1116 -0.17 -50.75 -34.86
CA VAL A 1116 0.38 -50.25 -36.13
C VAL A 1116 0.71 -48.77 -35.99
N CYS A 1117 1.96 -48.42 -36.25
CA CYS A 1117 2.47 -47.06 -36.29
C CYS A 1117 2.69 -46.65 -37.76
N THR A 1118 2.11 -45.53 -38.18
CA THR A 1118 2.32 -44.95 -39.51
C THR A 1118 3.55 -44.05 -39.49
N VAL A 1119 4.56 -44.36 -40.29
CA VAL A 1119 5.79 -43.58 -40.44
C VAL A 1119 5.72 -42.78 -41.74
N ASN A 1120 5.63 -41.46 -41.61
CA ASN A 1120 5.60 -40.51 -42.71
C ASN A 1120 6.98 -39.86 -42.86
N ILE A 1121 7.66 -40.14 -43.97
CA ILE A 1121 8.97 -39.57 -44.26
C ILE A 1121 8.79 -38.41 -45.22
N ARG A 1122 9.19 -37.22 -44.78
CA ARG A 1122 9.11 -35.98 -45.55
C ARG A 1122 10.41 -35.68 -46.29
#